data_AF-A0A9D9Q9G7-F1
#
_entry.id   AF-A0A9D9Q9G7-F1
#
_cell.length_a   1.000
_cell.length_b   1.000
_cell.length_c   1.000
_cell.angle_alpha   90.00
_cell.angle_beta   90.00
_cell.angle_gamma   90.00
#
_symmetry.space_group_name_H-M   'P 1'
#
loop_
_entity.id
_entity.type
_entity.pdbx_description
1 polymer ?
#
loop_
_entity_poly.entity_id
_entity_poly.type
_entity_poly.pdbx_seq_one_letter_code
_entity_poly.pdbx_strand_id
1 'polypeptide(L)'
;MKKFFVFAAFALAAAVSCTKEIAPQQESQAVPAGFKELTLRAVCDVESKASLDGVKVVWEVGEEVAVYADDASKAQKFIVVAVDGSSVVISGTVPEGAASFTAVYPYAAAKGNNSGDVTVSVSGEQNVGASVLDSEALASVAYFESAEAQGKFCNAVALLKFTVGVDGVKKVKFSPDNSGKLSGNELVSKDGESLVIDAGKLKGESVVVSCEGGFAKNTPYYAAVIPSAYDGFYASCYTPDGIKLRISANTGTFARNAIVDMGNVSDGAPMVDGIRNAEDLTTFLDNASRYEETDVVKVLNDIDLTDVVISQALSFKGTLDGQNYSFKNWTSDGHSSLIRALWGKIVNLKIDQSCNFSLQNTYSCYVCDTVKYTGSLEGIVNNATAQKFTDQISGLHFGYLCRISYGQMKDCINNGDINIDIPAATGNIWVGGLAAFFNSGTADREKAGLPIEGVVNCKNTGDIDIQIEGTSKHIYLGGVVGGTTAAAYASKSNRGVLDGCVNEGSISYKISTNGDGTYANVGGVTGFVFGSIKNCTNRGAVSYENAYDDVNTTRPAVGGVAACVLYSVEGCKNYGDVSITGTFGAAGSLAQGAGIHTNPSFGGVVGQAGCNTNADADEAGAYFKDCENHGKLVAKINMKDSNKTNNFAGGVVGFTCAPVSGCLNDGAVDVVTKSYSPYVAGVVGKLFNSAEDCTNKGNVVLDVVLTSASEANRSLSNSFAGGVVGDQNQAGFLLKGLVNTGNVEMKGGFGSVLRYTAGCVGRCNAKLSEISGCTNSGSIKAATSAANRVGGIGGMLNTLVLKDCHNTGNIEAVMNDAQASSGGFSGFITCGGEGIEVSGNSTAGTVSASGAQGYSALFCGGIGNTSQTWDDCTVAGALTAAETIGAGYLLGGTINIKDNSSYVTNVGTVKPFKIANDASINGVTISAGDIPDKMAGYINPVYTINWNVEL
;
A
#
# COMPACT_ATOMS: atom_id res chain seq x y z
N MET A 1 40.24 18.52 -45.48
CA MET A 1 40.12 18.68 -46.94
C MET A 1 39.19 19.89 -47.19
N LYS A 2 39.71 21.13 -47.33
CA LYS A 2 39.84 21.97 -48.56
C LYS A 2 38.64 21.82 -49.53
N LYS A 3 37.87 22.87 -49.87
CA LYS A 3 38.15 24.07 -50.71
C LYS A 3 37.16 25.22 -50.34
N PHE A 4 37.55 26.46 -50.01
CA PHE A 4 37.88 27.66 -50.84
C PHE A 4 36.84 28.09 -51.89
N PHE A 5 36.36 29.35 -51.81
CA PHE A 5 36.49 30.48 -52.80
C PHE A 5 35.61 31.67 -52.31
N VAL A 6 36.15 32.82 -51.84
CA VAL A 6 36.65 34.05 -52.51
C VAL A 6 35.64 35.22 -52.48
N PHE A 7 36.12 36.34 -51.95
CA PHE A 7 35.55 37.69 -51.94
C PHE A 7 35.61 38.36 -53.34
N ALA A 8 34.63 39.22 -53.64
CA ALA A 8 34.84 40.39 -54.49
C ALA A 8 33.87 41.52 -54.10
N ALA A 9 34.44 42.70 -53.86
CA ALA A 9 33.75 43.97 -53.62
C ALA A 9 33.86 44.85 -54.88
N PHE A 10 32.84 45.65 -55.19
CA PHE A 10 33.00 46.93 -55.90
C PHE A 10 31.86 47.89 -55.56
N ALA A 11 32.19 49.18 -55.53
CA ALA A 11 31.45 50.28 -54.94
C ALA A 11 30.67 51.16 -55.93
N LEU A 12 29.69 51.91 -55.37
CA LEU A 12 29.18 53.26 -55.69
C LEU A 12 28.90 53.69 -57.16
N ALA A 13 27.65 54.11 -57.45
CA ALA A 13 27.23 55.54 -57.58
C ALA A 13 25.86 55.70 -58.28
N ALA A 14 25.24 56.86 -58.04
CA ALA A 14 23.86 57.29 -58.27
C ALA A 14 23.37 57.41 -59.73
N ALA A 15 22.04 57.30 -59.95
CA ALA A 15 21.13 58.41 -60.32
C ALA A 15 19.81 57.96 -61.01
N VAL A 16 18.69 58.39 -60.43
CA VAL A 16 17.45 58.97 -61.02
C VAL A 16 16.63 58.26 -62.14
N SER A 17 15.36 58.00 -61.78
CA SER A 17 14.11 58.06 -62.59
C SER A 17 13.81 56.96 -63.63
N CYS A 18 12.77 56.16 -63.37
CA CYS A 18 11.45 56.30 -64.01
C CYS A 18 10.54 55.13 -63.60
N THR A 19 9.27 55.48 -63.42
CA THR A 19 8.10 54.64 -63.22
C THR A 19 8.07 53.34 -64.04
N LYS A 20 7.68 52.25 -63.38
CA LYS A 20 7.00 51.12 -64.00
C LYS A 20 5.83 50.70 -63.14
N GLU A 21 4.65 51.20 -63.51
CA GLU A 21 3.41 50.45 -63.33
C GLU A 21 3.59 49.10 -64.03
N ILE A 22 3.48 48.02 -63.28
CA ILE A 22 3.09 46.72 -63.81
C ILE A 22 2.02 46.23 -62.83
N ALA A 23 0.76 46.41 -63.22
CA ALA A 23 -0.33 45.64 -62.64
C ALA A 23 -0.07 44.14 -62.96
N PRO A 24 -0.10 43.24 -61.98
CA PRO A 24 -0.12 41.82 -62.29
C PRO A 24 -1.47 41.50 -62.93
N GLN A 25 -1.46 41.07 -64.19
CA GLN A 25 -2.58 40.32 -64.76
C GLN A 25 -2.72 39.03 -63.96
N GLN A 26 -3.73 38.94 -63.10
CA GLN A 26 -4.24 37.66 -62.62
C GLN A 26 -4.91 36.95 -63.79
N GLU A 27 -4.51 35.70 -64.06
CA GLU A 27 -5.30 34.77 -64.86
C GLU A 27 -6.70 34.65 -64.22
N SER A 28 -7.75 34.92 -65.00
CA SER A 28 -9.13 34.69 -64.61
C SER A 28 -9.34 33.20 -64.36
N GLN A 29 -9.35 32.80 -63.08
CA GLN A 29 -9.94 31.52 -62.70
C GLN A 29 -11.44 31.60 -63.03
N ALA A 30 -11.94 30.67 -63.84
CA ALA A 30 -13.37 30.62 -64.16
C ALA A 30 -14.18 30.45 -62.87
N VAL A 31 -15.09 31.39 -62.60
CA VAL A 31 -15.99 31.32 -61.44
C VAL A 31 -16.79 30.02 -61.52
N PRO A 32 -16.76 29.14 -60.49
CA PRO A 32 -17.51 27.89 -60.49
C PRO A 32 -19.01 28.12 -60.69
N ALA A 33 -19.70 27.21 -61.38
CA ALA A 33 -21.15 27.29 -61.58
C ALA A 33 -21.90 27.32 -60.24
N GLY A 34 -22.81 28.30 -60.07
CA GLY A 34 -23.54 28.55 -58.82
C GLY A 34 -22.83 29.48 -57.83
N PHE A 35 -21.70 30.09 -58.23
CA PHE A 35 -20.99 31.11 -57.46
C PHE A 35 -20.91 32.42 -58.24
N LYS A 36 -20.78 33.54 -57.52
CA LYS A 36 -20.51 34.88 -58.08
C LYS A 36 -19.27 35.49 -57.43
N GLU A 37 -18.57 36.35 -58.17
CA GLU A 37 -17.56 37.22 -57.57
C GLU A 37 -18.22 38.23 -56.63
N LEU A 38 -17.56 38.48 -55.51
CA LEU A 38 -17.99 39.44 -54.51
C LEU A 38 -16.78 40.22 -54.02
N THR A 39 -16.98 41.53 -53.89
CA THR A 39 -16.02 42.44 -53.31
C THR A 39 -16.67 43.11 -52.11
N LEU A 40 -16.07 42.94 -50.93
CA LEU A 40 -16.55 43.53 -49.68
C LEU A 40 -15.58 44.61 -49.22
N ARG A 41 -16.12 45.71 -48.70
CA ARG A 41 -15.34 46.81 -48.12
C ARG A 41 -15.56 46.85 -46.62
N ALA A 42 -14.48 46.73 -45.85
CA ALA A 42 -14.51 46.89 -44.40
C ALA A 42 -13.78 48.17 -43.98
N VAL A 43 -14.38 48.98 -43.12
CA VAL A 43 -13.65 50.03 -42.38
C VAL A 43 -12.64 49.36 -41.48
N CYS A 44 -11.44 49.92 -41.50
CA CYS A 44 -10.38 49.58 -40.59
C CYS A 44 -9.96 50.88 -39.90
N ASP A 45 -10.08 50.98 -38.57
CA ASP A 45 -9.64 52.16 -37.82
C ASP A 45 -8.11 52.31 -37.94
N VAL A 46 -7.69 53.06 -38.96
CA VAL A 46 -6.36 53.36 -39.55
C VAL A 46 -5.31 52.23 -39.64
N GLU A 47 -5.21 51.23 -38.74
CA GLU A 47 -4.37 50.01 -38.87
C GLU A 47 -4.93 48.84 -38.00
N SER A 48 -6.12 48.35 -38.32
CA SER A 48 -7.02 47.66 -37.37
C SER A 48 -7.09 46.13 -37.39
N LYS A 49 -6.03 45.40 -37.75
CA LYS A 49 -5.99 43.96 -37.40
C LYS A 49 -5.75 43.72 -35.91
N ALA A 50 -5.15 44.71 -35.25
CA ALA A 50 -4.83 44.73 -33.83
C ALA A 50 -4.50 46.16 -33.32
N SER A 51 -5.14 47.20 -33.85
CA SER A 51 -4.84 48.60 -33.44
C SER A 51 -5.17 48.78 -31.95
N LEU A 52 -4.12 48.79 -31.13
CA LEU A 52 -4.19 48.86 -29.69
C LEU A 52 -3.01 49.72 -29.22
N ASP A 53 -3.31 50.91 -28.68
CA ASP A 53 -2.34 51.84 -28.06
C ASP A 53 -1.02 52.06 -28.84
N GLY A 54 -1.11 52.34 -30.14
CA GLY A 54 0.04 52.67 -30.98
C GLY A 54 0.84 51.48 -31.51
N VAL A 55 0.52 50.24 -31.13
CA VAL A 55 0.98 49.03 -31.81
C VAL A 55 0.03 48.75 -32.96
N LYS A 56 0.56 48.69 -34.17
CA LYS A 56 -0.26 48.64 -35.37
C LYS A 56 0.19 47.51 -36.29
N VAL A 57 -0.79 46.85 -36.90
CA VAL A 57 -0.54 45.82 -37.92
C VAL A 57 -1.19 46.28 -39.22
N VAL A 58 -0.34 46.46 -40.21
CA VAL A 58 -0.73 46.98 -41.53
C VAL A 58 -1.38 45.86 -42.33
N TRP A 59 -2.44 46.20 -43.07
CA TRP A 59 -3.01 45.31 -44.08
C TRP A 59 -2.14 45.31 -45.33
N GLU A 60 -1.90 44.13 -45.88
CA GLU A 60 -1.15 43.95 -47.11
C GLU A 60 -2.03 43.33 -48.20
N VAL A 61 -1.81 43.75 -49.44
CA VAL A 61 -2.48 43.14 -50.60
C VAL A 61 -2.00 41.69 -50.72
N GLY A 62 -2.95 40.76 -50.87
CA GLY A 62 -2.72 39.32 -50.98
C GLY A 62 -3.05 38.51 -49.73
N GLU A 63 -3.32 39.16 -48.60
CA GLU A 63 -3.65 38.46 -47.35
C GLU A 63 -5.01 37.77 -47.40
N GLU A 64 -5.12 36.64 -46.71
CA GLU A 64 -6.26 35.73 -46.82
C GLU A 64 -7.28 35.96 -45.71
N VAL A 65 -8.55 36.10 -46.10
CA VAL A 65 -9.69 36.32 -45.20
C VAL A 65 -10.72 35.21 -45.44
N ALA A 66 -11.23 34.62 -44.36
CA ALA A 66 -12.33 33.67 -44.42
C ALA A 66 -13.65 34.43 -44.43
N VAL A 67 -14.51 34.17 -45.42
CA VAL A 67 -15.85 34.78 -45.49
C VAL A 67 -16.90 33.68 -45.45
N TYR A 68 -17.77 33.72 -44.46
CA TYR A 68 -18.97 32.92 -44.40
C TYR A 68 -20.12 33.68 -45.05
N ALA A 69 -20.72 33.11 -46.09
CA ALA A 69 -21.98 33.60 -46.66
C ALA A 69 -23.17 33.07 -45.84
N ASP A 70 -24.02 33.97 -45.34
CA ASP A 70 -25.15 33.67 -44.46
C ASP A 70 -24.73 32.75 -43.28
N ASP A 71 -25.51 31.70 -43.03
CA ASP A 71 -25.27 30.71 -41.96
C ASP A 71 -24.41 29.52 -42.43
N ALA A 72 -23.67 29.66 -43.53
CA ALA A 72 -22.84 28.58 -44.04
C ALA A 72 -21.76 28.18 -43.02
N SER A 73 -21.59 26.88 -42.77
CA SER A 73 -20.61 26.34 -41.83
C SER A 73 -19.17 26.30 -42.38
N LYS A 74 -19.00 26.49 -43.69
CA LYS A 74 -17.70 26.52 -44.38
C LYS A 74 -17.42 27.92 -44.92
N ALA A 75 -16.25 28.45 -44.62
CA ALA A 75 -15.80 29.74 -45.14
C ALA A 75 -15.27 29.62 -46.57
N GLN A 76 -15.53 30.65 -47.37
CA GLN A 76 -14.92 30.91 -48.66
C GLN A 76 -13.64 31.73 -48.45
N LYS A 77 -12.63 31.48 -49.29
CA LYS A 77 -11.36 32.21 -49.23
C LYS A 77 -11.47 33.50 -50.04
N PHE A 78 -11.20 34.61 -49.38
CA PHE A 78 -11.08 35.94 -49.96
C PHE A 78 -9.64 36.41 -49.83
N ILE A 79 -9.23 37.31 -50.72
CA ILE A 79 -7.92 37.96 -50.66
C ILE A 79 -8.10 39.48 -50.56
N VAL A 80 -7.22 40.15 -49.81
CA VAL A 80 -7.14 41.60 -49.80
C VAL A 80 -6.62 42.08 -51.15
N VAL A 81 -7.41 42.88 -51.86
CA VAL A 81 -7.06 43.39 -53.21
C VAL A 81 -6.70 44.88 -53.22
N ALA A 82 -7.13 45.63 -52.20
CA ALA A 82 -6.76 47.03 -52.03
C ALA A 82 -6.82 47.46 -50.55
N VAL A 83 -5.92 48.37 -50.18
CA VAL A 83 -5.82 48.98 -48.84
C VAL A 83 -5.77 50.49 -49.04
N ASP A 84 -6.70 51.23 -48.42
CA ASP A 84 -6.90 52.68 -48.62
C ASP A 84 -6.82 53.45 -47.30
N GLY A 85 -5.76 53.20 -46.52
CA GLY A 85 -5.41 53.90 -45.26
C GLY A 85 -6.40 53.76 -44.09
N SER A 86 -7.70 53.64 -44.33
CA SER A 86 -8.80 53.52 -43.36
C SER A 86 -9.84 52.46 -43.75
N SER A 87 -9.60 51.72 -44.84
CA SER A 87 -10.45 50.60 -45.24
C SER A 87 -9.66 49.56 -46.03
N VAL A 88 -10.15 48.32 -45.99
CA VAL A 88 -9.68 47.24 -46.84
C VAL A 88 -10.78 46.75 -47.75
N VAL A 89 -10.36 46.34 -48.94
CA VAL A 89 -11.23 45.72 -49.94
C VAL A 89 -10.78 44.28 -50.10
N ILE A 90 -11.68 43.34 -49.81
CA ILE A 90 -11.46 41.91 -49.95
C ILE A 90 -12.30 41.37 -51.10
N SER A 91 -11.75 40.46 -51.89
CA SER A 91 -12.42 39.88 -53.05
C SER A 91 -12.29 38.36 -53.07
N GLY A 92 -13.35 37.70 -53.55
CA GLY A 92 -13.46 36.24 -53.63
C GLY A 92 -14.78 35.83 -54.27
N THR A 93 -15.12 34.55 -54.16
CA THR A 93 -16.37 34.00 -54.71
C THR A 93 -17.29 33.47 -53.62
N VAL A 94 -18.59 33.73 -53.72
CA VAL A 94 -19.64 33.23 -52.80
C VAL A 94 -20.76 32.53 -53.56
N PRO A 95 -21.54 31.66 -52.90
CA PRO A 95 -22.75 31.08 -53.50
C PRO A 95 -23.72 32.17 -54.01
N GLU A 96 -24.34 31.89 -55.16
CA GLU A 96 -25.34 32.77 -55.74
C GLU A 96 -26.59 32.87 -54.84
N GLY A 97 -27.02 34.09 -54.50
CA GLY A 97 -28.16 34.34 -53.60
C GLY A 97 -27.80 34.67 -52.14
N ALA A 98 -26.51 34.65 -51.76
CA ALA A 98 -26.07 35.03 -50.42
C ALA A 98 -26.46 36.48 -50.06
N ALA A 99 -27.01 36.69 -48.87
CA ALA A 99 -27.59 37.97 -48.44
C ALA A 99 -26.75 38.70 -47.39
N SER A 100 -26.00 37.98 -46.55
CA SER A 100 -25.18 38.52 -45.46
C SER A 100 -23.83 37.82 -45.40
N PHE A 101 -22.83 38.46 -44.79
CA PHE A 101 -21.47 37.92 -44.76
C PHE A 101 -20.81 38.13 -43.40
N THR A 102 -20.08 37.13 -42.93
CA THR A 102 -19.19 37.25 -41.76
C THR A 102 -17.76 36.96 -42.21
N ALA A 103 -16.90 37.96 -42.11
CA ALA A 103 -15.49 37.83 -42.44
C ALA A 103 -14.65 37.61 -41.18
N VAL A 104 -13.69 36.70 -41.25
CA VAL A 104 -12.75 36.35 -40.19
C VAL A 104 -11.33 36.44 -40.77
N TYR A 105 -10.48 37.19 -40.10
CA TYR A 105 -9.06 37.29 -40.42
C TYR A 105 -8.22 36.77 -39.25
N PRO A 106 -7.09 36.07 -39.50
CA PRO A 106 -6.69 35.51 -40.79
C PRO A 106 -7.60 34.34 -41.22
N TYR A 107 -7.54 33.92 -42.48
CA TYR A 107 -8.31 32.77 -42.99
C TYR A 107 -8.19 31.53 -42.09
N ALA A 108 -6.98 31.25 -41.58
CA ALA A 108 -6.71 30.09 -40.73
C ALA A 108 -7.39 30.14 -39.35
N ALA A 109 -7.78 31.32 -38.86
CA ALA A 109 -8.44 31.49 -37.57
C ALA A 109 -9.90 31.03 -37.60
N ALA A 110 -10.55 31.02 -38.76
CA ALA A 110 -11.93 30.57 -38.92
C ALA A 110 -12.08 29.04 -38.73
N LYS A 111 -12.81 28.60 -37.71
CA LYS A 111 -13.05 27.18 -37.42
C LYS A 111 -14.50 26.73 -37.64
N GLY A 112 -15.45 27.67 -37.66
CA GLY A 112 -16.84 27.38 -37.92
C GLY A 112 -17.73 28.61 -37.79
N ASN A 113 -18.95 28.50 -38.30
CA ASN A 113 -20.02 29.47 -38.16
C ASN A 113 -21.30 28.72 -37.83
N ASN A 114 -22.06 29.22 -36.87
CA ASN A 114 -23.36 28.68 -36.49
C ASN A 114 -24.33 29.84 -36.26
N SER A 115 -25.15 30.13 -37.27
CA SER A 115 -26.18 31.18 -37.20
C SER A 115 -25.65 32.58 -36.82
N GLY A 116 -24.49 32.96 -37.35
CA GLY A 116 -23.86 34.27 -37.10
C GLY A 116 -22.90 34.31 -35.91
N ASP A 117 -22.88 33.27 -35.08
CA ASP A 117 -21.83 33.06 -34.08
C ASP A 117 -20.65 32.32 -34.73
N VAL A 118 -19.50 32.97 -34.81
CA VAL A 118 -18.30 32.40 -35.43
C VAL A 118 -17.34 31.85 -34.39
N THR A 119 -16.83 30.64 -34.65
CA THR A 119 -15.74 30.05 -33.87
C THR A 119 -14.42 30.49 -34.48
N VAL A 120 -13.64 31.25 -33.71
CA VAL A 120 -12.30 31.72 -34.07
C VAL A 120 -11.24 31.08 -33.20
N SER A 121 -10.08 30.80 -33.77
CA SER A 121 -8.94 30.21 -33.07
C SER A 121 -7.80 31.21 -32.94
N VAL A 122 -7.25 31.35 -31.75
CA VAL A 122 -6.01 32.07 -31.48
C VAL A 122 -4.86 31.06 -31.40
N SER A 123 -3.80 31.24 -32.18
CA SER A 123 -2.66 30.31 -32.18
C SER A 123 -1.94 30.30 -30.82
N GLY A 124 -1.62 29.10 -30.33
CA GLY A 124 -0.76 28.90 -29.16
C GLY A 124 0.73 29.05 -29.47
N GLU A 125 1.13 29.05 -30.73
CA GLU A 125 2.50 29.32 -31.18
C GLU A 125 2.51 30.59 -32.01
N GLN A 126 3.35 31.56 -31.64
CA GLN A 126 3.35 32.90 -32.23
C GLN A 126 4.78 33.35 -32.50
N ASN A 127 5.03 33.90 -33.69
CA ASN A 127 6.31 34.49 -34.07
C ASN A 127 6.31 35.99 -33.76
N VAL A 128 7.03 36.39 -32.71
CA VAL A 128 7.03 37.79 -32.24
C VAL A 128 8.37 38.47 -32.48
N GLY A 129 8.34 39.77 -32.79
CA GLY A 129 9.53 40.61 -32.94
C GLY A 129 9.44 41.87 -32.08
N ALA A 130 10.52 42.65 -32.02
CA ALA A 130 10.52 43.93 -31.30
C ALA A 130 9.46 44.85 -31.91
N SER A 131 8.39 45.12 -31.15
CA SER A 131 7.21 45.86 -31.64
C SER A 131 6.54 45.27 -32.89
N VAL A 132 6.77 43.98 -33.18
CA VAL A 132 6.14 43.25 -34.30
C VAL A 132 5.26 42.14 -33.72
N LEU A 133 3.97 42.21 -34.01
CA LEU A 133 2.97 41.21 -33.67
C LEU A 133 2.92 40.10 -34.72
N ASP A 134 2.58 38.88 -34.30
CA ASP A 134 2.23 37.81 -35.24
C ASP A 134 0.86 38.09 -35.86
N SER A 135 0.84 38.49 -37.13
CA SER A 135 -0.39 38.80 -37.87
C SER A 135 -1.33 37.60 -38.01
N GLU A 136 -0.82 36.37 -37.88
CA GLU A 136 -1.62 35.14 -37.95
C GLU A 136 -2.29 34.79 -36.60
N ALA A 137 -1.87 35.42 -35.50
CA ALA A 137 -2.47 35.23 -34.18
C ALA A 137 -3.58 36.25 -33.86
N LEU A 138 -3.71 37.31 -34.67
CA LEU A 138 -4.60 38.44 -34.45
C LEU A 138 -5.99 38.21 -35.04
N ALA A 139 -6.73 37.28 -34.44
CA ALA A 139 -8.09 36.97 -34.85
C ALA A 139 -9.00 38.22 -34.78
N SER A 140 -9.65 38.55 -35.88
CA SER A 140 -10.62 39.65 -36.00
C SER A 140 -11.82 39.24 -36.84
N VAL A 141 -12.97 39.85 -36.54
CA VAL A 141 -14.26 39.52 -37.15
C VAL A 141 -14.93 40.79 -37.66
N ALA A 142 -15.51 40.72 -38.87
CA ALA A 142 -16.37 41.76 -39.44
C ALA A 142 -17.70 41.17 -39.90
N TYR A 143 -18.79 41.88 -39.63
CA TYR A 143 -20.13 41.51 -40.09
C TYR A 143 -20.61 42.47 -41.18
N PHE A 144 -21.25 41.92 -42.21
CA PHE A 144 -21.79 42.65 -43.35
C PHE A 144 -23.27 42.27 -43.52
N GLU A 145 -24.15 43.27 -43.47
CA GLU A 145 -25.60 43.06 -43.60
C GLU A 145 -26.05 42.86 -45.05
N SER A 146 -25.22 43.29 -46.01
CA SER A 146 -25.37 43.03 -47.45
C SER A 146 -24.02 43.14 -48.17
N ALA A 147 -24.00 42.88 -49.48
CA ALA A 147 -22.80 43.03 -50.32
C ALA A 147 -22.36 44.50 -50.46
N GLU A 148 -23.30 45.44 -50.35
CA GLU A 148 -23.09 46.88 -50.44
C GLU A 148 -22.86 47.53 -49.07
N ALA A 149 -23.20 46.83 -47.98
CA ALA A 149 -22.97 47.28 -46.63
C ALA A 149 -21.48 47.32 -46.31
N GLN A 150 -21.08 48.33 -45.54
CA GLN A 150 -19.71 48.46 -45.08
C GLN A 150 -19.54 47.70 -43.77
N GLY A 151 -18.64 46.72 -43.74
CA GLY A 151 -18.29 46.00 -42.51
C GLY A 151 -17.27 46.77 -41.67
N LYS A 152 -17.01 46.33 -40.44
CA LYS A 152 -15.91 46.81 -39.59
C LYS A 152 -15.19 45.62 -38.96
N PHE A 153 -13.88 45.50 -39.18
CA PHE A 153 -13.09 44.48 -38.49
C PHE A 153 -12.86 44.91 -37.05
N CYS A 154 -13.31 44.06 -36.13
CA CYS A 154 -13.13 44.20 -34.70
C CYS A 154 -12.26 43.05 -34.19
N ASN A 155 -11.29 43.36 -33.33
CA ASN A 155 -10.42 42.36 -32.72
C ASN A 155 -11.24 41.41 -31.84
N ALA A 156 -11.01 40.11 -31.98
CA ALA A 156 -11.52 39.07 -31.10
C ALA A 156 -10.54 38.74 -29.94
N VAL A 157 -9.39 39.40 -29.92
CA VAL A 157 -8.28 39.13 -28.99
C VAL A 157 -8.04 40.27 -28.00
N ALA A 158 -7.24 39.98 -26.98
CA ALA A 158 -6.50 40.96 -26.18
C ALA A 158 -5.00 40.82 -26.46
N LEU A 159 -4.20 41.80 -26.06
CA LEU A 159 -2.74 41.70 -26.14
C LEU A 159 -2.12 41.55 -24.75
N LEU A 160 -1.24 40.58 -24.64
CA LEU A 160 -0.32 40.43 -23.53
C LEU A 160 0.98 41.14 -23.92
N LYS A 161 1.34 42.21 -23.20
CA LYS A 161 2.63 42.90 -23.35
C LYS A 161 3.62 42.40 -22.31
N PHE A 162 4.85 42.16 -22.71
CA PHE A 162 5.94 41.75 -21.80
C PHE A 162 7.27 42.31 -22.28
N THR A 163 8.22 42.47 -21.37
CA THR A 163 9.60 42.84 -21.71
C THR A 163 10.54 41.69 -21.37
N VAL A 164 11.63 41.46 -22.12
CA VAL A 164 12.60 40.41 -21.76
C VAL A 164 13.85 41.05 -21.18
N GLY A 165 14.16 40.83 -19.91
CA GLY A 165 15.30 41.43 -19.23
C GLY A 165 16.62 40.67 -19.36
N VAL A 166 16.61 39.51 -20.02
CA VAL A 166 17.76 38.59 -20.16
C VAL A 166 18.17 38.45 -21.61
N ASP A 167 19.49 38.48 -21.86
CA ASP A 167 20.04 38.33 -23.21
C ASP A 167 19.93 36.89 -23.72
N GLY A 168 19.81 36.73 -25.05
CA GLY A 168 19.91 35.42 -25.71
C GLY A 168 18.65 34.55 -25.71
N VAL A 169 17.54 35.01 -25.12
CA VAL A 169 16.26 34.28 -25.11
C VAL A 169 15.77 34.01 -26.54
N LYS A 170 15.27 32.80 -26.79
CA LYS A 170 14.72 32.35 -28.10
C LYS A 170 13.22 32.09 -28.07
N LYS A 171 12.68 31.79 -26.89
CA LYS A 171 11.28 31.46 -26.69
C LYS A 171 10.81 31.99 -25.35
N VAL A 172 9.58 32.52 -25.30
CA VAL A 172 8.88 32.87 -24.07
C VAL A 172 7.52 32.18 -24.07
N LYS A 173 7.28 31.30 -23.10
CA LYS A 173 6.01 30.56 -22.97
C LYS A 173 5.20 31.07 -21.79
N PHE A 174 3.99 31.55 -22.04
CA PHE A 174 3.00 31.93 -21.05
C PHE A 174 2.03 30.80 -20.79
N SER A 175 1.72 30.56 -19.53
CA SER A 175 0.84 29.46 -19.10
C SER A 175 0.05 29.91 -17.86
N PRO A 176 -1.27 29.71 -17.81
CA PRO A 176 -2.08 30.14 -16.67
C PRO A 176 -1.93 29.18 -15.47
N ASP A 177 -2.07 29.68 -14.24
CA ASP A 177 -1.86 28.92 -12.99
C ASP A 177 -3.02 27.95 -12.65
N ASN A 178 -4.23 28.22 -13.16
CA ASN A 178 -5.43 27.37 -13.09
C ASN A 178 -6.16 27.42 -14.46
N SER A 179 -7.32 26.78 -14.60
CA SER A 179 -8.13 26.50 -15.82
C SER A 179 -8.50 27.68 -16.76
N GLY A 180 -7.84 28.83 -16.68
CA GLY A 180 -7.89 29.89 -17.68
C GLY A 180 -7.29 29.44 -19.01
N LYS A 181 -7.59 30.18 -20.08
CA LYS A 181 -7.25 29.81 -21.45
C LYS A 181 -6.65 31.01 -22.18
N LEU A 182 -5.41 30.87 -22.66
CA LEU A 182 -4.71 31.95 -23.36
C LEU A 182 -4.83 31.84 -24.88
N SER A 183 -5.04 30.65 -25.42
CA SER A 183 -5.13 30.36 -26.86
C SER A 183 -6.12 29.23 -27.17
N GLY A 184 -6.37 28.95 -28.45
CA GLY A 184 -7.37 27.97 -28.91
C GLY A 184 -8.68 28.60 -29.39
N ASN A 185 -9.76 27.81 -29.41
CA ASN A 185 -11.02 28.18 -30.09
C ASN A 185 -12.00 28.93 -29.18
N GLU A 186 -12.54 30.06 -29.60
CA GLU A 186 -13.56 30.83 -28.89
C GLU A 186 -14.76 31.14 -29.78
N LEU A 187 -15.90 31.36 -29.15
CA LEU A 187 -17.12 31.79 -29.81
C LEU A 187 -17.23 33.32 -29.78
N VAL A 188 -17.45 33.91 -30.96
CA VAL A 188 -17.62 35.36 -31.14
C VAL A 188 -18.99 35.63 -31.74
N SER A 189 -19.74 36.47 -31.04
CA SER A 189 -21.11 36.86 -31.38
C SER A 189 -21.18 38.36 -31.66
N LYS A 190 -22.11 38.74 -32.54
CA LYS A 190 -22.46 40.15 -32.80
C LYS A 190 -23.36 40.69 -31.69
N ASP A 191 -23.03 41.86 -31.14
CA ASP A 191 -23.89 42.62 -30.23
C ASP A 191 -23.92 44.09 -30.68
N GLY A 192 -24.93 44.45 -31.48
CA GLY A 192 -24.99 45.76 -32.15
C GLY A 192 -23.79 45.98 -33.09
N GLU A 193 -23.06 47.10 -32.89
CA GLU A 193 -21.81 47.42 -33.60
C GLU A 193 -20.55 46.84 -32.92
N SER A 194 -20.71 46.08 -31.82
CA SER A 194 -19.63 45.50 -31.02
C SER A 194 -19.57 43.97 -31.16
N LEU A 195 -18.48 43.37 -30.69
CA LEU A 195 -18.35 41.92 -30.52
C LEU A 195 -18.48 41.56 -29.05
N VAL A 196 -19.13 40.43 -28.78
CA VAL A 196 -19.12 39.77 -27.47
C VAL A 196 -18.35 38.46 -27.62
N ILE A 197 -17.41 38.23 -26.71
CA ILE A 197 -16.70 36.95 -26.58
C ILE A 197 -17.44 36.16 -25.49
N ASP A 198 -18.01 35.02 -25.86
CA ASP A 198 -18.76 34.19 -24.92
C ASP A 198 -17.80 33.24 -24.17
N ALA A 199 -17.01 33.86 -23.28
CA ALA A 199 -16.00 33.17 -22.50
C ALA A 199 -16.65 32.08 -21.62
N GLY A 200 -16.43 30.80 -21.98
CA GLY A 200 -16.89 29.64 -21.20
C GLY A 200 -17.88 28.71 -21.89
N LYS A 201 -18.39 29.04 -23.10
CA LYS A 201 -19.26 28.13 -23.88
C LYS A 201 -18.51 26.94 -24.50
N LEU A 202 -17.23 27.11 -24.84
CA LEU A 202 -16.36 26.04 -25.34
C LEU A 202 -15.43 25.56 -24.22
N LYS A 203 -15.72 24.36 -23.66
CA LYS A 203 -14.87 23.73 -22.65
C LYS A 203 -13.65 23.08 -23.31
N GLY A 204 -12.45 23.27 -22.75
CA GLY A 204 -11.20 22.67 -23.22
C GLY A 204 -10.05 22.87 -22.23
N GLU A 205 -8.95 22.12 -22.42
CA GLU A 205 -7.76 22.11 -21.57
C GLU A 205 -7.05 23.48 -21.52
N SER A 206 -6.24 23.71 -20.49
CA SER A 206 -5.39 24.91 -20.36
C SER A 206 -4.46 25.04 -21.57
N VAL A 207 -4.66 26.07 -22.40
CA VAL A 207 -3.87 26.29 -23.61
C VAL A 207 -2.89 27.44 -23.39
N VAL A 208 -1.63 27.16 -23.72
CA VAL A 208 -0.45 28.00 -23.54
C VAL A 208 -0.23 28.93 -24.74
N VAL A 209 0.48 30.04 -24.54
CA VAL A 209 0.99 30.87 -25.65
C VAL A 209 2.51 30.84 -25.62
N SER A 210 3.10 30.42 -26.73
CA SER A 210 4.53 30.28 -26.94
C SER A 210 4.98 31.29 -27.99
N CYS A 211 5.77 32.25 -27.58
CA CYS A 211 6.34 33.28 -28.43
C CYS A 211 7.75 32.88 -28.84
N GLU A 212 8.01 32.69 -30.13
CA GLU A 212 9.35 32.42 -30.68
C GLU A 212 9.87 33.65 -31.44
N GLY A 213 11.14 33.98 -31.27
CA GLY A 213 11.71 35.20 -31.85
C GLY A 213 13.11 35.57 -31.37
N GLY A 214 13.64 36.65 -31.94
CA GLY A 214 14.85 37.29 -31.46
C GLY A 214 14.52 38.27 -30.33
N PHE A 215 14.69 37.84 -29.07
CA PHE A 215 14.41 38.68 -27.91
C PHE A 215 15.64 39.52 -27.54
N ALA A 216 15.52 40.84 -27.70
CA ALA A 216 16.48 41.84 -27.26
C ALA A 216 16.14 42.29 -25.84
N LYS A 217 17.18 42.50 -25.04
CA LYS A 217 17.05 42.87 -23.65
C LYS A 217 16.29 44.20 -23.48
N ASN A 218 15.43 44.25 -22.48
CA ASN A 218 14.58 45.36 -22.08
C ASN A 218 13.71 45.94 -23.21
N THR A 219 13.43 45.13 -24.24
CA THR A 219 12.55 45.50 -25.36
C THR A 219 11.14 44.95 -25.14
N PRO A 220 10.07 45.72 -25.40
CA PRO A 220 8.69 45.25 -25.28
C PRO A 220 8.30 44.34 -26.45
N TYR A 221 7.56 43.29 -26.11
CA TYR A 221 6.99 42.28 -27.00
C TYR A 221 5.51 42.10 -26.69
N TYR A 222 4.77 41.59 -27.67
CA TYR A 222 3.32 41.45 -27.57
C TYR A 222 2.88 40.09 -28.11
N ALA A 223 1.94 39.46 -27.43
CA ALA A 223 1.32 38.20 -27.83
C ALA A 223 -0.20 38.33 -27.84
N ALA A 224 -0.86 37.73 -28.82
CA ALA A 224 -2.31 37.68 -28.88
C ALA A 224 -2.84 36.63 -27.91
N VAL A 225 -3.83 36.98 -27.09
CA VAL A 225 -4.49 36.05 -26.17
C VAL A 225 -6.00 36.15 -26.30
N ILE A 226 -6.66 35.07 -25.92
CA ILE A 226 -8.12 35.05 -25.77
C ILE A 226 -8.53 35.98 -24.62
N PRO A 227 -9.60 36.79 -24.79
CA PRO A 227 -10.19 37.53 -23.69
C PRO A 227 -10.80 36.59 -22.64
N SER A 228 -10.21 36.53 -21.45
CA SER A 228 -10.70 35.74 -20.34
C SER A 228 -10.26 36.31 -18.99
N ALA A 229 -10.94 35.92 -17.92
CA ALA A 229 -10.40 36.06 -16.57
C ALA A 229 -9.22 35.09 -16.37
N TYR A 230 -8.28 35.45 -15.50
CA TYR A 230 -7.17 34.59 -15.09
C TYR A 230 -6.82 34.78 -13.62
N ASP A 231 -6.59 33.67 -12.92
CA ASP A 231 -6.28 33.65 -11.49
C ASP A 231 -4.76 33.71 -11.20
N GLY A 232 -3.95 33.83 -12.24
CA GLY A 232 -2.50 33.84 -12.20
C GLY A 232 -1.92 33.24 -13.48
N PHE A 233 -0.67 33.58 -13.81
CA PHE A 233 0.05 32.96 -14.91
C PHE A 233 1.56 32.96 -14.64
N TYR A 234 2.26 32.13 -15.42
CA TYR A 234 3.70 32.06 -15.45
C TYR A 234 4.28 32.25 -16.86
N ALA A 235 5.34 33.04 -16.95
CA ALA A 235 6.18 33.15 -18.15
C ALA A 235 7.42 32.27 -17.98
N SER A 236 7.78 31.48 -18.99
CA SER A 236 9.01 30.67 -19.07
C SER A 236 9.86 31.15 -20.23
N CYS A 237 11.00 31.79 -19.96
CA CYS A 237 11.99 32.11 -21.00
C CYS A 237 12.91 30.92 -21.23
N TYR A 238 13.28 30.66 -22.48
CA TYR A 238 14.25 29.63 -22.86
C TYR A 238 15.47 30.28 -23.49
N THR A 239 16.64 30.10 -22.86
CA THR A 239 17.94 30.48 -23.43
C THR A 239 18.52 29.32 -24.27
N PRO A 240 19.58 29.53 -25.07
CA PRO A 240 20.23 28.46 -25.85
C PRO A 240 20.81 27.36 -24.98
N ASP A 241 21.09 27.66 -23.71
CA ASP A 241 21.65 26.74 -22.71
C ASP A 241 20.56 26.03 -21.88
N GLY A 242 19.27 26.18 -22.23
CA GLY A 242 18.17 25.44 -21.59
C GLY A 242 17.60 26.09 -20.31
N ILE A 243 18.05 27.29 -19.92
CA ILE A 243 17.59 27.95 -18.68
C ILE A 243 16.13 28.37 -18.83
N LYS A 244 15.28 27.90 -17.89
CA LYS A 244 13.88 28.31 -17.70
C LYS A 244 13.82 29.37 -16.61
N LEU A 245 13.41 30.60 -16.95
CA LEU A 245 13.16 31.67 -15.98
C LEU A 245 11.67 31.82 -15.76
N ARG A 246 11.19 31.70 -14.51
CA ARG A 246 9.75 31.78 -14.18
C ARG A 246 9.37 33.09 -13.48
N ILE A 247 8.39 33.80 -14.03
CA ILE A 247 7.77 34.96 -13.38
C ILE A 247 6.33 34.66 -13.05
N SER A 248 5.98 34.82 -11.78
CA SER A 248 4.61 34.78 -11.28
C SER A 248 4.02 36.18 -11.33
N ALA A 249 2.79 36.31 -11.82
CA ALA A 249 2.09 37.59 -11.87
C ALA A 249 0.62 37.44 -11.43
N ASN A 250 0.05 38.60 -11.06
CA ASN A 250 -1.21 38.75 -10.33
C ASN A 250 -2.45 38.20 -11.05
N THR A 251 -3.56 38.06 -10.31
CA THR A 251 -4.91 37.80 -10.85
C THR A 251 -5.41 39.00 -11.67
N GLY A 252 -6.15 38.75 -12.75
CA GLY A 252 -6.72 39.83 -13.57
C GLY A 252 -7.66 39.35 -14.69
N THR A 253 -7.94 40.23 -15.64
CA THR A 253 -8.79 39.95 -16.80
C THR A 253 -8.15 40.46 -18.08
N PHE A 254 -8.06 39.62 -19.10
CA PHE A 254 -7.79 40.07 -20.47
C PHE A 254 -9.11 40.56 -21.06
N ALA A 255 -9.37 41.86 -20.99
CA ALA A 255 -10.51 42.45 -21.67
C ALA A 255 -10.26 42.47 -23.18
N ARG A 256 -11.28 42.15 -23.98
CA ARG A 256 -11.20 42.28 -25.45
C ARG A 256 -10.73 43.68 -25.80
N ASN A 257 -9.81 43.76 -26.77
CA ASN A 257 -9.27 45.02 -27.24
C ASN A 257 -8.58 45.85 -26.13
N ALA A 258 -7.94 45.18 -25.16
CA ALA A 258 -7.08 45.79 -24.17
C ALA A 258 -5.66 45.23 -24.26
N ILE A 259 -4.70 46.03 -23.78
CA ILE A 259 -3.33 45.59 -23.53
C ILE A 259 -3.16 45.38 -22.04
N VAL A 260 -2.72 44.19 -21.66
CA VAL A 260 -2.32 43.89 -20.28
C VAL A 260 -0.80 43.80 -20.25
N ASP A 261 -0.17 44.74 -19.55
CA ASP A 261 1.28 44.76 -19.36
C ASP A 261 1.67 43.83 -18.20
N MET A 262 2.42 42.79 -18.54
CA MET A 262 2.91 41.77 -17.61
C MET A 262 4.23 42.16 -16.94
N GLY A 263 4.78 43.32 -17.29
CA GLY A 263 6.03 43.82 -16.74
C GLY A 263 7.26 43.19 -17.36
N ASN A 264 8.37 43.34 -16.63
CA ASN A 264 9.68 42.88 -17.09
C ASN A 264 9.89 41.40 -16.76
N VAL A 265 10.24 40.64 -17.78
CA VAL A 265 10.78 39.30 -17.67
C VAL A 265 12.26 39.32 -17.32
N SER A 266 12.56 39.86 -16.14
CA SER A 266 13.90 40.01 -15.57
C SER A 266 13.97 39.34 -14.19
N ASP A 267 15.09 38.68 -13.89
CA ASP A 267 15.40 38.10 -12.57
C ASP A 267 14.43 37.02 -12.08
N GLY A 268 13.93 36.17 -12.99
CA GLY A 268 13.36 34.89 -12.60
C GLY A 268 14.45 34.01 -11.96
N ALA A 269 14.11 33.25 -10.92
CA ALA A 269 15.10 32.39 -10.31
C ALA A 269 15.50 31.26 -11.29
N PRO A 270 16.81 30.98 -11.47
CA PRO A 270 17.29 30.04 -12.48
C PRO A 270 16.79 28.63 -12.17
N MET A 271 16.17 27.99 -13.16
CA MET A 271 15.84 26.56 -13.11
C MET A 271 16.90 25.79 -13.87
N VAL A 272 17.42 24.72 -13.27
CA VAL A 272 18.38 23.83 -13.93
C VAL A 272 17.66 22.76 -14.74
N ASP A 273 18.20 22.42 -15.90
CA ASP A 273 17.78 21.30 -16.74
C ASP A 273 18.47 19.97 -16.33
N GLY A 274 19.57 20.07 -15.59
CA GLY A 274 20.31 18.95 -15.04
C GLY A 274 21.28 19.37 -13.94
N ILE A 275 21.59 18.42 -13.05
CA ILE A 275 22.41 18.60 -11.86
C ILE A 275 23.77 17.95 -12.10
N ARG A 276 24.83 18.76 -12.25
CA ARG A 276 26.19 18.30 -12.57
C ARG A 276 27.13 18.40 -11.36
N ASN A 277 26.79 19.21 -10.37
CA ASN A 277 27.56 19.50 -9.17
C ASN A 277 26.63 19.99 -8.03
N ALA A 278 27.22 20.36 -6.88
CA ALA A 278 26.47 20.81 -5.71
C ALA A 278 25.78 22.19 -5.88
N GLU A 279 26.32 23.07 -6.73
CA GLU A 279 25.73 24.37 -7.03
C GLU A 279 24.44 24.23 -7.84
N ASP A 280 24.44 23.34 -8.85
CA ASP A 280 23.23 23.00 -9.61
C ASP A 280 22.16 22.39 -8.69
N LEU A 281 22.56 21.52 -7.76
CA LEU A 281 21.63 20.91 -6.79
C LEU A 281 21.01 21.98 -5.89
N THR A 282 21.82 22.89 -5.35
CA THR A 282 21.33 23.99 -4.50
C THR A 282 20.34 24.85 -5.27
N THR A 283 20.67 25.20 -6.52
CA THR A 283 19.80 25.97 -7.41
C THR A 283 18.48 25.25 -7.69
N PHE A 284 18.52 23.93 -7.93
CA PHE A 284 17.32 23.11 -8.08
C PHE A 284 16.44 23.18 -6.84
N LEU A 285 17.00 22.96 -5.65
CA LEU A 285 16.25 22.87 -4.40
C LEU A 285 15.58 24.20 -4.03
N ASP A 286 16.29 25.32 -4.20
CA ASP A 286 15.75 26.66 -3.97
C ASP A 286 14.57 27.00 -4.90
N ASN A 287 14.47 26.31 -6.04
CA ASN A 287 13.48 26.59 -7.09
C ASN A 287 12.52 25.44 -7.40
N ALA A 288 12.57 24.35 -6.65
CA ALA A 288 11.84 23.11 -6.93
C ALA A 288 10.31 23.33 -7.06
N SER A 289 9.75 24.26 -6.31
CA SER A 289 8.31 24.58 -6.34
C SER A 289 7.84 25.20 -7.66
N ARG A 290 8.76 25.65 -8.51
CA ARG A 290 8.51 26.26 -9.82
C ARG A 290 8.48 25.24 -10.96
N TYR A 291 8.79 23.97 -10.71
CA TYR A 291 8.69 22.91 -11.71
C TYR A 291 7.27 22.37 -11.84
N GLU A 292 6.87 22.03 -13.06
CA GLU A 292 5.57 21.44 -13.40
C GLU A 292 5.68 19.93 -13.62
N GLU A 293 4.54 19.24 -13.66
CA GLU A 293 4.46 17.78 -13.80
C GLU A 293 5.17 17.21 -15.04
N THR A 294 5.27 18.01 -16.10
CA THR A 294 5.94 17.62 -17.36
C THR A 294 7.44 17.89 -17.36
N ASP A 295 7.97 18.64 -16.39
CA ASP A 295 9.39 18.96 -16.33
C ASP A 295 10.20 17.75 -15.82
N VAL A 296 11.37 17.52 -16.42
CA VAL A 296 12.31 16.45 -16.01
C VAL A 296 13.67 17.07 -15.72
N VAL A 297 14.20 16.86 -14.51
CA VAL A 297 15.53 17.27 -14.07
C VAL A 297 16.40 16.03 -13.94
N LYS A 298 17.55 16.00 -14.61
CA LYS A 298 18.44 14.84 -14.60
C LYS A 298 19.68 15.08 -13.75
N VAL A 299 20.05 14.14 -12.89
CA VAL A 299 21.39 14.14 -12.29
C VAL A 299 22.37 13.57 -13.32
N LEU A 300 23.44 14.30 -13.60
CA LEU A 300 24.35 14.03 -14.70
C LEU A 300 25.71 13.50 -14.25
N ASN A 301 26.05 13.65 -12.96
CA ASN A 301 27.28 13.15 -12.33
C ASN A 301 26.99 12.76 -10.87
N ASP A 302 27.92 12.04 -10.24
CA ASP A 302 27.94 11.96 -8.77
C ASP A 302 28.14 13.37 -8.18
N ILE A 303 27.36 13.69 -7.15
CA ILE A 303 27.33 15.02 -6.53
C ILE A 303 28.01 14.94 -5.16
N ASP A 304 29.17 15.59 -5.05
CA ASP A 304 29.91 15.72 -3.79
C ASP A 304 29.38 16.93 -2.99
N LEU A 305 28.90 16.67 -1.78
CA LEU A 305 28.33 17.67 -0.87
C LEU A 305 29.26 17.99 0.31
N THR A 306 30.56 17.68 0.20
CA THR A 306 31.57 18.10 1.17
C THR A 306 31.53 19.61 1.37
N ASP A 307 31.39 20.05 2.63
CA ASP A 307 31.31 21.46 3.02
C ASP A 307 30.15 22.25 2.38
N VAL A 308 29.14 21.56 1.84
CA VAL A 308 27.94 22.17 1.25
C VAL A 308 26.73 21.96 2.17
N VAL A 309 26.06 23.06 2.48
CA VAL A 309 24.76 23.04 3.17
C VAL A 309 23.66 23.23 2.15
N ILE A 310 22.82 22.20 1.96
CA ILE A 310 21.67 22.28 1.06
C ILE A 310 20.40 22.70 1.81
N SER A 311 19.56 23.51 1.16
CA SER A 311 18.23 23.88 1.64
C SER A 311 17.21 22.79 1.31
N GLN A 312 16.13 22.72 2.08
CA GLN A 312 14.99 21.87 1.71
C GLN A 312 14.07 22.56 0.72
N ALA A 313 13.75 21.86 -0.37
CA ALA A 313 12.68 22.26 -1.27
C ALA A 313 11.32 22.13 -0.59
N LEU A 314 10.47 23.17 -0.64
CA LEU A 314 9.12 23.09 -0.05
C LEU A 314 8.19 22.15 -0.82
N SER A 315 8.32 22.09 -2.14
CA SER A 315 7.54 21.20 -3.00
C SER A 315 8.24 20.95 -4.34
N PHE A 316 7.85 19.88 -5.02
CA PHE A 316 8.28 19.58 -6.39
C PHE A 316 7.22 18.75 -7.12
N LYS A 317 6.87 19.14 -8.35
CA LYS A 317 5.85 18.45 -9.16
C LYS A 317 6.42 17.66 -10.34
N GLY A 318 7.65 17.94 -10.77
CA GLY A 318 8.26 17.30 -11.93
C GLY A 318 8.87 15.92 -11.63
N THR A 319 9.74 15.45 -12.53
CA THR A 319 10.52 14.23 -12.32
C THR A 319 11.99 14.56 -12.07
N LEU A 320 12.54 14.09 -10.95
CA LEU A 320 13.97 14.09 -10.67
C LEU A 320 14.51 12.70 -11.02
N ASP A 321 15.24 12.59 -12.13
CA ASP A 321 15.87 11.34 -12.57
C ASP A 321 17.35 11.34 -12.16
N GLY A 322 17.67 10.52 -11.16
CA GLY A 322 19.02 10.35 -10.64
C GLY A 322 19.97 9.65 -11.61
N GLN A 323 19.46 8.97 -12.65
CA GLN A 323 20.26 8.19 -13.62
C GLN A 323 21.31 7.26 -12.98
N ASN A 324 21.03 6.76 -11.78
CA ASN A 324 21.90 5.93 -10.93
C ASN A 324 23.19 6.61 -10.41
N TYR A 325 23.28 7.94 -10.49
CA TYR A 325 24.32 8.73 -9.84
C TYR A 325 24.03 8.92 -8.35
N SER A 326 25.10 9.23 -7.61
CA SER A 326 25.10 9.25 -6.15
C SER A 326 25.24 10.65 -5.60
N PHE A 327 24.50 10.96 -4.54
CA PHE A 327 24.84 12.05 -3.62
C PHE A 327 25.83 11.52 -2.58
N LYS A 328 26.94 12.22 -2.38
CA LYS A 328 28.08 11.82 -1.54
C LYS A 328 28.38 12.88 -0.49
N ASN A 329 28.94 12.45 0.64
CA ASN A 329 29.37 13.31 1.75
C ASN A 329 28.28 14.25 2.28
N TRP A 330 27.01 13.92 2.05
CA TRP A 330 25.89 14.73 2.51
C TRP A 330 25.78 14.60 4.03
N THR A 331 25.89 15.72 4.74
CA THR A 331 25.59 15.77 6.16
C THR A 331 24.20 16.34 6.38
N SER A 332 23.35 15.59 7.10
CA SER A 332 22.02 16.04 7.50
C SER A 332 21.73 15.64 8.95
N ASP A 333 21.10 16.53 9.67
CA ASP A 333 20.62 16.36 11.05
C ASP A 333 19.13 15.94 11.10
N GLY A 334 18.56 15.62 9.93
CA GLY A 334 17.17 15.19 9.81
C GLY A 334 16.15 16.33 9.93
N HIS A 335 16.58 17.59 10.10
CA HIS A 335 15.65 18.73 10.18
C HIS A 335 14.91 18.99 8.88
N SER A 336 15.43 18.56 7.73
CA SER A 336 14.80 18.81 6.45
C SER A 336 15.17 17.74 5.41
N SER A 337 14.16 17.02 4.90
CA SER A 337 14.29 16.18 3.71
C SER A 337 14.67 17.02 2.48
N LEU A 338 15.26 16.39 1.46
CA LEU A 338 15.59 17.04 0.18
C LEU A 338 14.38 17.81 -0.37
N ILE A 339 13.21 17.15 -0.38
CA ILE A 339 11.95 17.74 -0.81
C ILE A 339 10.91 17.50 0.27
N ARG A 340 10.28 18.56 0.79
CA ARG A 340 9.24 18.43 1.82
C ARG A 340 7.97 17.80 1.27
N ALA A 341 7.48 18.24 0.12
CA ALA A 341 6.24 17.76 -0.48
C ALA A 341 6.42 17.38 -1.95
N LEU A 342 6.61 16.09 -2.22
CA LEU A 342 6.74 15.55 -3.56
C LEU A 342 5.36 15.26 -4.17
N TRP A 343 4.97 16.05 -5.16
CA TRP A 343 3.81 15.80 -6.01
C TRP A 343 4.19 15.03 -7.29
N GLY A 344 5.47 15.08 -7.67
CA GLY A 344 6.00 14.43 -8.85
C GLY A 344 6.71 13.11 -8.56
N LYS A 345 7.87 12.90 -9.19
CA LYS A 345 8.61 11.63 -9.08
C LYS A 345 10.08 11.85 -8.75
N ILE A 346 10.65 10.92 -7.98
CA ILE A 346 12.10 10.75 -7.88
C ILE A 346 12.42 9.33 -8.30
N VAL A 347 13.32 9.19 -9.28
CA VAL A 347 13.67 7.88 -9.85
C VAL A 347 15.17 7.68 -9.92
N ASN A 348 15.65 6.45 -9.74
CA ASN A 348 17.04 6.04 -9.99
C ASN A 348 18.12 6.88 -9.26
N LEU A 349 17.89 7.30 -8.01
CA LEU A 349 18.85 8.09 -7.24
C LEU A 349 19.61 7.21 -6.24
N LYS A 350 20.91 7.46 -6.05
CA LYS A 350 21.70 6.79 -5.00
C LYS A 350 22.12 7.77 -3.91
N ILE A 351 22.05 7.31 -2.67
CA ILE A 351 22.68 7.95 -1.52
C ILE A 351 23.89 7.07 -1.16
N ASP A 352 25.08 7.67 -1.22
CA ASP A 352 26.33 6.97 -0.97
C ASP A 352 26.58 6.76 0.52
N GLN A 353 27.33 5.71 0.85
CA GLN A 353 27.71 5.37 2.24
C GLN A 353 28.50 6.47 2.96
N SER A 354 29.12 7.39 2.22
CA SER A 354 29.82 8.55 2.77
C SER A 354 28.91 9.61 3.39
N CYS A 355 27.60 9.57 3.14
CA CYS A 355 26.67 10.50 3.76
C CYS A 355 26.57 10.23 5.27
N ASN A 356 26.52 11.31 6.05
CA ASN A 356 26.46 11.27 7.51
C ASN A 356 25.12 11.80 7.99
N PHE A 357 24.28 10.90 8.48
CA PHE A 357 22.92 11.18 8.83
C PHE A 357 22.70 10.99 10.33
N SER A 358 22.24 12.06 10.98
CA SER A 358 21.82 12.04 12.37
C SER A 358 20.34 12.37 12.50
N LEU A 359 19.70 11.85 13.55
CA LEU A 359 18.30 12.15 13.87
C LEU A 359 18.26 13.20 14.99
N GLN A 360 17.54 14.30 14.78
CA GLN A 360 17.37 15.35 15.81
C GLN A 360 15.90 15.67 16.11
N ASN A 361 14.93 15.08 15.39
CA ASN A 361 13.52 15.43 15.54
C ASN A 361 12.55 14.22 15.45
N THR A 362 11.30 14.50 15.79
CA THR A 362 10.20 13.53 15.82
C THR A 362 9.67 13.10 14.45
N TYR A 363 10.02 13.80 13.37
CA TYR A 363 9.50 13.58 12.01
C TYR A 363 10.62 13.71 10.98
N SER A 364 11.31 12.62 10.71
CA SER A 364 12.54 12.62 9.92
C SER A 364 12.43 11.73 8.69
N CYS A 365 12.93 12.21 7.56
CA CYS A 365 13.34 11.44 6.40
C CYS A 365 14.36 12.28 5.62
N TYR A 366 15.15 11.64 4.75
CA TYR A 366 16.18 12.35 3.99
C TYR A 366 15.69 12.69 2.58
N VAL A 367 14.86 11.89 1.93
CA VAL A 367 14.43 12.20 0.54
C VAL A 367 13.17 13.07 0.51
N CYS A 368 11.99 12.56 0.89
CA CYS A 368 10.78 13.39 0.87
C CYS A 368 9.57 12.84 1.64
N ASP A 369 8.58 13.69 1.91
CA ASP A 369 7.19 13.21 2.01
C ASP A 369 6.51 13.26 0.65
N THR A 370 5.85 12.18 0.27
CA THR A 370 5.00 12.19 -0.93
C THR A 370 3.67 12.86 -0.63
N VAL A 371 3.05 13.46 -1.65
CA VAL A 371 1.71 14.04 -1.53
C VAL A 371 0.66 13.04 -2.02
N LYS A 372 -0.53 13.16 -1.43
CA LYS A 372 -1.68 12.28 -1.68
C LYS A 372 -1.93 12.06 -3.17
N TYR A 373 -1.73 10.82 -3.62
CA TYR A 373 -2.05 10.30 -4.95
C TYR A 373 -1.21 10.78 -6.14
N THR A 374 -0.15 11.57 -5.92
CA THR A 374 0.66 12.09 -7.04
C THR A 374 2.16 11.81 -6.89
N GLY A 375 2.70 11.85 -5.66
CA GLY A 375 4.13 11.64 -5.41
C GLY A 375 4.57 10.17 -5.53
N SER A 376 5.63 9.85 -6.28
CA SER A 376 6.18 8.48 -6.34
C SER A 376 7.70 8.40 -6.21
N LEU A 377 8.18 7.28 -5.66
CA LEU A 377 9.59 6.96 -5.50
C LEU A 377 9.90 5.63 -6.19
N GLU A 378 10.88 5.60 -7.08
CA GLU A 378 11.24 4.38 -7.82
C GLU A 378 12.76 4.18 -7.93
N GLY A 379 13.25 2.96 -7.64
CA GLY A 379 14.66 2.62 -7.90
C GLY A 379 15.67 3.43 -7.09
N ILE A 380 15.29 3.95 -5.92
CA ILE A 380 16.18 4.73 -5.05
C ILE A 380 16.95 3.79 -4.14
N VAL A 381 18.28 3.98 -4.03
CA VAL A 381 19.16 3.15 -3.21
C VAL A 381 19.83 3.99 -2.13
N ASN A 382 19.59 3.68 -0.86
CA ASN A 382 20.35 4.24 0.26
C ASN A 382 21.46 3.29 0.71
N ASN A 383 22.69 3.80 0.84
CA ASN A 383 23.81 3.06 1.45
C ASN A 383 24.34 3.73 2.74
N ALA A 384 23.79 4.88 3.12
CA ALA A 384 24.23 5.63 4.30
C ALA A 384 23.58 5.10 5.57
N THR A 385 24.32 5.09 6.67
CA THR A 385 23.83 4.71 8.01
C THR A 385 23.28 5.94 8.75
N ALA A 386 22.24 5.76 9.56
CA ALA A 386 21.56 6.79 10.34
C ALA A 386 21.67 6.43 11.82
N GLN A 387 22.09 7.40 12.62
CA GLN A 387 22.31 7.20 14.05
C GLN A 387 21.68 8.31 14.90
N LYS A 388 21.27 7.92 16.11
CA LYS A 388 21.21 8.73 17.34
C LYS A 388 19.99 9.64 17.55
N PHE A 389 19.31 9.49 18.70
CA PHE A 389 18.69 10.60 19.45
C PHE A 389 19.51 10.83 20.73
N THR A 390 19.60 12.08 21.20
CA THR A 390 20.26 12.40 22.48
C THR A 390 19.29 12.84 23.57
N ASP A 391 18.03 13.08 23.22
CA ASP A 391 17.09 13.80 24.08
C ASP A 391 15.70 13.15 24.08
N GLN A 392 14.86 13.57 25.02
CA GLN A 392 13.45 13.14 25.07
C GLN A 392 12.68 13.65 23.84
N ILE A 393 11.81 12.80 23.28
CA ILE A 393 11.04 13.12 22.08
C ILE A 393 9.53 12.93 22.28
N SER A 394 8.70 13.66 21.53
CA SER A 394 7.23 13.54 21.59
C SER A 394 6.67 12.41 20.72
N GLY A 395 7.52 11.65 20.02
CA GLY A 395 7.19 10.59 19.06
C GLY A 395 8.31 10.46 18.02
N LEU A 396 8.25 9.47 17.14
CA LEU A 396 9.22 9.30 16.06
C LEU A 396 8.56 8.72 14.82
N HIS A 397 8.73 9.36 13.67
CA HIS A 397 8.29 8.84 12.39
C HIS A 397 9.52 8.89 11.47
N PHE A 398 10.17 7.75 11.27
CA PHE A 398 11.40 7.67 10.50
C PHE A 398 11.37 6.58 9.42
N GLY A 399 11.80 6.99 8.23
CA GLY A 399 12.31 6.11 7.19
C GLY A 399 13.27 6.89 6.32
N TYR A 400 14.31 6.23 5.79
CA TYR A 400 15.37 6.93 5.06
C TYR A 400 14.84 7.77 3.91
N LEU A 401 14.04 7.14 3.05
CA LEU A 401 13.55 7.79 1.85
C LEU A 401 12.34 8.65 2.18
N CYS A 402 11.43 8.12 2.98
CA CYS A 402 10.14 8.74 3.16
C CYS A 402 9.64 8.64 4.58
N ARG A 403 9.08 9.72 5.12
CA ARG A 403 8.30 9.60 6.34
C ARG A 403 6.90 9.12 6.01
N ILE A 404 6.21 9.74 5.03
CA ILE A 404 4.88 9.30 4.57
C ILE A 404 4.82 9.02 3.07
N SER A 405 4.59 7.76 2.72
CA SER A 405 4.28 7.34 1.35
C SER A 405 2.76 7.31 1.11
N TYR A 406 2.19 8.35 0.51
CA TYR A 406 0.81 8.36 0.03
C TYR A 406 0.65 7.84 -1.41
N GLY A 407 1.68 8.03 -2.25
CA GLY A 407 1.70 7.47 -3.59
C GLY A 407 2.36 6.09 -3.64
N GLN A 408 3.10 5.77 -4.69
CA GLN A 408 3.75 4.46 -4.84
C GLN A 408 5.24 4.57 -4.52
N MET A 409 5.74 3.63 -3.73
CA MET A 409 7.17 3.37 -3.54
C MET A 409 7.51 2.01 -4.16
N LYS A 410 8.45 1.98 -5.10
CA LYS A 410 8.70 0.80 -5.91
C LYS A 410 10.20 0.56 -6.13
N ASP A 411 10.63 -0.69 -6.04
CA ASP A 411 12.00 -1.11 -6.36
C ASP A 411 13.09 -0.32 -5.59
N CYS A 412 12.77 0.19 -4.40
CA CYS A 412 13.70 0.96 -3.56
C CYS A 412 14.48 0.06 -2.60
N ILE A 413 15.73 0.43 -2.28
CA ILE A 413 16.64 -0.37 -1.46
C ILE A 413 17.24 0.47 -0.34
N ASN A 414 17.21 -0.04 0.89
CA ASN A 414 18.01 0.46 2.00
C ASN A 414 19.10 -0.56 2.37
N ASN A 415 20.36 -0.13 2.37
CA ASN A 415 21.51 -0.92 2.82
C ASN A 415 22.16 -0.39 4.10
N GLY A 416 21.77 0.79 4.57
CA GLY A 416 22.35 1.38 5.77
C GLY A 416 21.60 0.99 7.03
N ASP A 417 22.35 0.83 8.13
CA ASP A 417 21.79 0.48 9.43
C ASP A 417 20.99 1.63 10.04
N ILE A 418 20.08 1.31 10.94
CA ILE A 418 19.29 2.26 11.72
C ILE A 418 19.52 1.92 13.19
N ASN A 419 20.25 2.78 13.90
CA ASN A 419 20.53 2.60 15.32
C ASN A 419 19.93 3.76 16.11
N ILE A 420 18.91 3.46 16.92
CA ILE A 420 18.10 4.48 17.59
C ILE A 420 17.97 4.17 19.08
N ASP A 421 18.63 4.98 19.90
CA ASP A 421 18.45 5.00 21.35
C ASP A 421 17.58 6.20 21.73
N ILE A 422 16.45 5.96 22.39
CA ILE A 422 15.51 7.01 22.81
C ILE A 422 15.39 7.01 24.34
N PRO A 423 15.93 8.02 25.04
CA PRO A 423 15.85 8.11 26.50
C PRO A 423 14.40 8.18 27.02
N ALA A 424 13.50 8.88 26.31
CA ALA A 424 12.06 8.80 26.57
C ALA A 424 11.26 9.27 25.35
N ALA A 425 10.13 8.60 25.07
CA ALA A 425 9.17 9.00 24.05
C ALA A 425 7.77 9.07 24.63
N THR A 426 7.01 10.15 24.41
CA THR A 426 5.62 10.27 24.93
C THR A 426 4.53 9.94 23.90
N GLY A 427 4.90 9.87 22.62
CA GLY A 427 3.98 9.58 21.51
C GLY A 427 4.23 8.23 20.86
N ASN A 428 3.87 8.17 19.58
CA ASN A 428 3.98 6.97 18.77
C ASN A 428 5.31 6.94 18.02
N ILE A 429 5.79 5.74 17.74
CA ILE A 429 7.04 5.48 17.04
C ILE A 429 6.75 4.60 15.84
N TRP A 430 7.10 5.10 14.67
CA TRP A 430 7.08 4.41 13.38
C TRP A 430 8.49 4.44 12.82
N VAL A 431 9.09 3.27 12.64
CA VAL A 431 10.40 3.14 12.02
C VAL A 431 10.33 2.08 10.95
N GLY A 432 10.75 2.45 9.73
CA GLY A 432 11.04 1.51 8.67
C GLY A 432 12.32 1.84 7.94
N GLY A 433 12.99 0.83 7.38
CA GLY A 433 14.22 1.03 6.60
C GLY A 433 14.02 1.96 5.41
N LEU A 434 12.83 2.00 4.80
CA LEU A 434 12.55 2.89 3.66
C LEU A 434 11.52 3.95 4.01
N ALA A 435 10.43 3.53 4.68
CA ALA A 435 9.36 4.43 5.06
C ALA A 435 8.93 4.29 6.51
N ALA A 436 8.58 5.40 7.17
CA ALA A 436 7.95 5.31 8.50
C ALA A 436 6.56 4.66 8.38
N PHE A 437 5.73 5.17 7.47
CA PHE A 437 4.47 4.54 7.12
C PHE A 437 3.99 4.90 5.71
N PHE A 438 3.10 4.07 5.18
CA PHE A 438 2.39 4.32 3.94
C PHE A 438 0.89 4.53 4.19
N ASN A 439 0.24 5.31 3.33
CA ASN A 439 -1.19 5.61 3.42
C ASN A 439 -1.79 5.71 2.02
N SER A 440 -2.22 4.56 1.50
CA SER A 440 -2.71 4.40 0.14
C SER A 440 -4.10 3.78 0.18
N GLY A 441 -5.10 4.54 0.65
CA GLY A 441 -6.50 4.07 0.70
C GLY A 441 -6.94 3.45 -0.63
N THR A 442 -7.30 2.16 -0.63
CA THR A 442 -7.55 1.40 -1.87
C THR A 442 -8.69 2.00 -2.67
N ALA A 443 -9.83 2.31 -2.03
CA ALA A 443 -10.99 2.90 -2.69
C ALA A 443 -10.69 4.26 -3.34
N ASP A 444 -9.85 5.07 -2.70
CA ASP A 444 -9.45 6.37 -3.26
C ASP A 444 -8.50 6.18 -4.46
N ARG A 445 -7.63 5.17 -4.43
CA ARG A 445 -6.69 4.85 -5.52
C ARG A 445 -7.41 4.22 -6.72
N GLU A 446 -8.35 3.32 -6.48
CA GLU A 446 -9.23 2.78 -7.51
C GLU A 446 -10.02 3.90 -8.20
N LYS A 447 -10.59 4.83 -7.43
CA LYS A 447 -11.27 6.01 -7.97
C LYS A 447 -10.34 6.91 -8.78
N ALA A 448 -9.05 6.96 -8.44
CA ALA A 448 -8.02 7.70 -9.15
C ALA A 448 -7.35 6.90 -10.29
N GLY A 449 -7.72 5.64 -10.53
CA GLY A 449 -7.10 4.77 -11.55
C GLY A 449 -5.65 4.36 -11.23
N LEU A 450 -5.25 4.35 -9.96
CA LEU A 450 -3.90 4.01 -9.50
C LEU A 450 -3.81 2.54 -9.01
N PRO A 451 -2.63 1.89 -9.10
CA PRO A 451 -2.40 0.57 -8.49
C PRO A 451 -2.72 0.59 -6.99
N ILE A 452 -3.32 -0.47 -6.44
CA ILE A 452 -3.72 -0.54 -5.02
C ILE A 452 -2.52 -0.79 -4.09
N GLU A 453 -1.42 -1.29 -4.64
CA GLU A 453 -0.17 -1.52 -3.94
C GLU A 453 0.55 -0.19 -3.68
N GLY A 454 0.73 0.13 -2.40
CA GLY A 454 1.39 1.37 -1.96
C GLY A 454 2.92 1.24 -1.95
N VAL A 455 3.42 0.05 -1.62
CA VAL A 455 4.86 -0.24 -1.53
C VAL A 455 5.14 -1.61 -2.14
N VAL A 456 6.02 -1.65 -3.15
CA VAL A 456 6.21 -2.81 -4.04
C VAL A 456 7.69 -3.11 -4.23
N ASN A 457 8.08 -4.39 -4.12
CA ASN A 457 9.43 -4.87 -4.45
C ASN A 457 10.57 -4.09 -3.75
N CYS A 458 10.29 -3.57 -2.57
CA CYS A 458 11.25 -2.78 -1.81
C CYS A 458 12.08 -3.69 -0.90
N LYS A 459 13.35 -3.36 -0.71
CA LYS A 459 14.31 -4.20 0.03
C LYS A 459 15.02 -3.43 1.13
N ASN A 460 15.19 -4.06 2.29
CA ASN A 460 16.06 -3.60 3.35
C ASN A 460 17.14 -4.65 3.66
N THR A 461 18.40 -4.25 3.73
CA THR A 461 19.53 -5.10 4.16
C THR A 461 20.25 -4.60 5.41
N GLY A 462 20.08 -3.32 5.75
CA GLY A 462 20.64 -2.75 6.98
C GLY A 462 19.89 -3.22 8.23
N ASP A 463 20.62 -3.38 9.32
CA ASP A 463 20.05 -3.75 10.61
C ASP A 463 19.28 -2.57 11.21
N ILE A 464 18.20 -2.86 11.94
CA ILE A 464 17.41 -1.88 12.67
C ILE A 464 17.43 -2.25 14.15
N ASP A 465 18.14 -1.48 14.96
CA ASP A 465 18.21 -1.65 16.41
C ASP A 465 17.63 -0.43 17.13
N ILE A 466 16.58 -0.67 17.92
CA ILE A 466 15.82 0.36 18.62
C ILE A 466 15.80 0.06 20.12
N GLN A 467 16.37 0.96 20.92
CA GLN A 467 16.28 0.93 22.38
C GLN A 467 15.46 2.11 22.89
N ILE A 468 14.55 1.86 23.82
CA ILE A 468 13.75 2.89 24.47
C ILE A 468 13.83 2.77 25.99
N GLU A 469 14.15 3.89 26.64
CA GLU A 469 14.29 4.00 28.10
C GLU A 469 13.13 4.78 28.77
N GLY A 470 12.00 4.97 28.07
CA GLY A 470 10.79 5.61 28.62
C GLY A 470 9.46 5.03 28.09
N THR A 471 8.33 5.54 28.59
CA THR A 471 6.97 5.05 28.26
C THR A 471 6.41 5.64 26.95
N SER A 472 6.43 4.88 25.85
CA SER A 472 5.80 5.26 24.57
C SER A 472 4.34 4.79 24.46
N LYS A 473 3.57 5.29 23.49
CA LYS A 473 2.19 4.83 23.25
C LYS A 473 2.10 3.63 22.31
N HIS A 474 2.46 3.83 21.04
CA HIS A 474 2.41 2.78 20.03
C HIS A 474 3.76 2.68 19.34
N ILE A 475 4.26 1.46 19.16
CA ILE A 475 5.52 1.19 18.47
C ILE A 475 5.20 0.35 17.22
N TYR A 476 5.73 0.78 16.08
CA TYR A 476 5.54 0.16 14.78
C TYR A 476 6.88 0.05 14.07
N LEU A 477 7.47 -1.15 14.09
CA LEU A 477 8.81 -1.41 13.57
C LEU A 477 8.74 -2.43 12.44
N GLY A 478 9.39 -2.09 11.33
CA GLY A 478 9.51 -2.94 10.15
C GLY A 478 10.84 -2.74 9.44
N GLY A 479 11.41 -3.78 8.85
CA GLY A 479 12.62 -3.63 8.03
C GLY A 479 12.40 -2.73 6.82
N VAL A 480 11.23 -2.80 6.17
CA VAL A 480 10.93 -1.99 4.98
C VAL A 480 10.08 -0.78 5.35
N VAL A 481 8.95 -1.01 6.04
CA VAL A 481 8.02 0.05 6.42
C VAL A 481 7.52 -0.15 7.84
N GLY A 482 7.54 0.89 8.68
CA GLY A 482 7.02 0.79 10.05
C GLY A 482 5.55 0.36 10.09
N GLY A 483 4.71 0.93 9.21
CA GLY A 483 3.35 0.44 9.02
C GLY A 483 2.45 1.30 8.13
N THR A 484 1.17 1.36 8.47
CA THR A 484 0.18 2.28 7.89
C THR A 484 -0.38 3.24 8.93
N THR A 485 -1.00 4.35 8.50
CA THR A 485 -1.75 5.19 9.44
C THR A 485 -2.89 4.40 10.09
N ALA A 486 -2.99 4.45 11.41
CA ALA A 486 -4.11 3.88 12.14
C ALA A 486 -5.40 4.67 11.83
N ALA A 487 -6.28 4.10 11.00
CA ALA A 487 -7.63 4.64 10.79
C ALA A 487 -8.56 4.23 11.93
N ALA A 488 -9.63 4.99 12.17
CA ALA A 488 -10.67 4.54 13.07
C ALA A 488 -11.29 3.28 12.45
N TYR A 489 -11.37 2.18 13.20
CA TYR A 489 -11.93 0.90 12.73
C TYR A 489 -13.28 1.05 12.00
N ALA A 490 -14.06 2.06 12.39
CA ALA A 490 -15.33 2.41 11.76
C ALA A 490 -15.25 2.70 10.25
N SER A 491 -14.09 3.08 9.70
CA SER A 491 -14.00 3.40 8.27
C SER A 491 -13.94 2.17 7.36
N LYS A 492 -13.70 0.96 7.90
CA LYS A 492 -13.60 -0.33 7.17
C LYS A 492 -12.85 -0.26 5.83
N SER A 493 -11.88 0.65 5.70
CA SER A 493 -11.23 0.97 4.43
C SER A 493 -9.81 0.44 4.43
N ASN A 494 -9.51 -0.47 3.49
CA ASN A 494 -8.18 -0.98 3.27
C ASN A 494 -7.23 0.19 2.88
N ARG A 495 -6.15 0.37 3.65
CA ARG A 495 -5.17 1.47 3.49
C ARG A 495 -4.01 1.12 2.56
N GLY A 496 -4.12 0.00 1.83
CA GLY A 496 -3.25 -0.39 0.74
C GLY A 496 -2.66 -1.78 0.89
N VAL A 497 -1.90 -2.16 -0.12
CA VAL A 497 -1.21 -3.45 -0.20
C VAL A 497 0.30 -3.24 -0.16
N LEU A 498 0.98 -4.04 0.67
CA LEU A 498 2.44 -4.19 0.67
C LEU A 498 2.78 -5.49 -0.07
N ASP A 499 3.52 -5.41 -1.18
CA ASP A 499 3.76 -6.56 -2.07
C ASP A 499 5.24 -6.76 -2.41
N GLY A 500 5.69 -8.02 -2.42
CA GLY A 500 7.02 -8.41 -2.91
C GLY A 500 8.20 -7.83 -2.12
N CYS A 501 7.98 -7.29 -0.91
CA CYS A 501 9.02 -6.63 -0.15
C CYS A 501 9.90 -7.61 0.62
N VAL A 502 11.20 -7.30 0.75
CA VAL A 502 12.20 -8.18 1.34
C VAL A 502 12.97 -7.48 2.46
N ASN A 503 13.08 -8.12 3.61
CA ASN A 503 13.99 -7.70 4.67
C ASN A 503 15.09 -8.75 4.89
N GLU A 504 16.35 -8.34 4.87
CA GLU A 504 17.52 -9.17 5.15
C GLU A 504 18.25 -8.73 6.43
N GLY A 505 18.12 -7.47 6.85
CA GLY A 505 18.69 -6.96 8.09
C GLY A 505 17.91 -7.42 9.32
N SER A 506 18.59 -7.53 10.46
CA SER A 506 17.96 -7.89 11.73
C SER A 506 17.16 -6.74 12.31
N ILE A 507 16.04 -7.04 12.96
CA ILE A 507 15.20 -6.08 13.68
C ILE A 507 15.26 -6.38 15.16
N SER A 508 15.82 -5.45 15.94
CA SER A 508 15.92 -5.54 17.39
C SER A 508 15.13 -4.40 18.04
N TYR A 509 14.27 -4.76 18.98
CA TYR A 509 13.58 -3.81 19.84
C TYR A 509 13.83 -4.15 21.30
N LYS A 510 14.30 -3.16 22.07
CA LYS A 510 14.52 -3.27 23.51
C LYS A 510 13.82 -2.15 24.25
N ILE A 511 13.09 -2.51 25.30
CA ILE A 511 12.60 -1.56 26.31
C ILE A 511 13.24 -1.86 27.66
N SER A 512 13.82 -0.84 28.28
CA SER A 512 14.56 -0.95 29.55
C SER A 512 13.83 -0.32 30.75
N THR A 513 12.62 0.21 30.54
CA THR A 513 11.79 0.84 31.57
C THR A 513 10.34 0.36 31.53
N ASN A 514 9.50 0.88 32.44
CA ASN A 514 8.06 0.64 32.42
C ASN A 514 7.47 0.94 31.02
N GLY A 515 6.75 -0.03 30.44
CA GLY A 515 6.05 0.08 29.15
C GLY A 515 4.53 -0.02 29.27
N ASP A 516 3.94 0.27 30.44
CA ASP A 516 2.50 0.11 30.65
C ASP A 516 1.71 1.05 29.73
N GLY A 517 0.78 0.47 28.97
CA GLY A 517 0.05 1.18 27.92
C GLY A 517 0.79 1.31 26.59
N THR A 518 2.03 0.81 26.48
CA THR A 518 2.76 0.70 25.21
C THR A 518 2.25 -0.48 24.40
N TYR A 519 1.85 -0.25 23.15
CA TYR A 519 1.45 -1.26 22.19
C TYR A 519 2.54 -1.51 21.15
N ALA A 520 3.40 -2.49 21.40
CA ALA A 520 4.47 -2.83 20.47
C ALA A 520 3.99 -3.71 19.31
N ASN A 521 4.29 -3.31 18.08
CA ASN A 521 4.10 -4.08 16.86
C ASN A 521 5.44 -4.14 16.12
N VAL A 522 6.12 -5.28 16.22
CA VAL A 522 7.45 -5.50 15.64
C VAL A 522 7.39 -6.60 14.58
N GLY A 523 7.74 -6.27 13.35
CA GLY A 523 7.84 -7.26 12.26
C GLY A 523 9.12 -7.12 11.45
N GLY A 524 9.54 -8.19 10.79
CA GLY A 524 10.74 -8.17 9.95
C GLY A 524 10.58 -7.29 8.72
N VAL A 525 9.41 -7.27 8.08
CA VAL A 525 9.12 -6.37 6.94
C VAL A 525 8.30 -5.16 7.39
N THR A 526 7.29 -5.38 8.25
CA THR A 526 6.42 -4.29 8.72
C THR A 526 5.83 -4.50 10.12
N GLY A 527 5.61 -3.43 10.87
CA GLY A 527 4.99 -3.49 12.18
C GLY A 527 3.47 -3.67 12.09
N PHE A 528 2.78 -2.75 11.42
CA PHE A 528 1.32 -2.70 11.42
C PHE A 528 0.73 -2.29 10.08
N VAL A 529 -0.20 -3.08 9.55
CA VAL A 529 -0.88 -2.81 8.29
C VAL A 529 -2.39 -2.84 8.46
N PHE A 530 -3.03 -1.67 8.32
CA PHE A 530 -4.47 -1.53 8.13
C PHE A 530 -4.78 -1.82 6.65
N GLY A 531 -4.56 -3.05 6.21
CA GLY A 531 -4.60 -3.43 4.79
C GLY A 531 -4.10 -4.86 4.61
N SER A 532 -3.58 -5.17 3.42
CA SER A 532 -3.10 -6.51 3.07
C SER A 532 -1.60 -6.56 2.83
N ILE A 533 -1.01 -7.74 3.01
CA ILE A 533 0.40 -8.02 2.67
C ILE A 533 0.48 -9.26 1.78
N LYS A 534 1.34 -9.20 0.76
CA LYS A 534 1.51 -10.27 -0.23
C LYS A 534 2.98 -10.49 -0.55
N ASN A 535 3.38 -11.75 -0.76
CA ASN A 535 4.67 -12.15 -1.29
C ASN A 535 5.90 -11.55 -0.57
N CYS A 536 5.76 -11.15 0.69
CA CYS A 536 6.82 -10.50 1.43
C CYS A 536 7.71 -11.54 2.13
N THR A 537 9.01 -11.29 2.14
CA THR A 537 10.00 -12.21 2.70
C THR A 537 10.85 -11.55 3.78
N ASN A 538 10.98 -12.21 4.92
CA ASN A 538 11.96 -11.83 5.94
C ASN A 538 13.06 -12.89 6.06
N ARG A 539 14.33 -12.45 6.10
CA ARG A 539 15.52 -13.28 6.35
C ARG A 539 16.29 -12.86 7.60
N GLY A 540 16.18 -11.61 8.03
CA GLY A 540 16.83 -11.12 9.24
C GLY A 540 16.14 -11.60 10.51
N ALA A 541 16.87 -11.69 11.63
CA ALA A 541 16.26 -12.06 12.91
C ALA A 541 15.31 -10.94 13.40
N VAL A 542 14.25 -11.30 14.12
CA VAL A 542 13.34 -10.35 14.78
C VAL A 542 13.37 -10.61 16.28
N SER A 543 13.79 -9.63 17.07
CA SER A 543 13.87 -9.75 18.53
C SER A 543 13.11 -8.64 19.25
N TYR A 544 12.36 -9.03 20.28
CA TYR A 544 11.79 -8.11 21.24
C TYR A 544 12.14 -8.49 22.68
N GLU A 545 12.89 -7.62 23.36
CA GLU A 545 13.24 -7.74 24.78
C GLU A 545 12.54 -6.64 25.61
N ASN A 546 11.68 -7.06 26.54
CA ASN A 546 11.30 -6.24 27.68
C ASN A 546 12.17 -6.65 28.88
N ALA A 547 13.19 -5.84 29.18
CA ALA A 547 14.16 -6.11 30.23
C ALA A 547 13.65 -5.81 31.64
N TYR A 548 12.40 -5.34 31.79
CA TYR A 548 11.84 -4.92 33.05
C TYR A 548 10.88 -5.97 33.63
N ASP A 549 11.30 -6.62 34.72
CA ASP A 549 10.59 -7.79 35.29
C ASP A 549 9.24 -7.45 35.95
N ASP A 550 9.08 -6.25 36.50
CA ASP A 550 7.97 -5.89 37.40
C ASP A 550 6.80 -5.13 36.74
N VAL A 551 6.95 -4.59 35.52
CA VAL A 551 5.90 -3.79 34.85
C VAL A 551 5.84 -4.04 33.33
N ASN A 552 4.60 -4.21 32.84
CA ASN A 552 4.21 -4.76 31.55
C ASN A 552 4.47 -3.85 30.35
N THR A 553 4.82 -4.43 29.20
CA THR A 553 4.30 -3.91 27.91
C THR A 553 2.89 -4.46 27.69
N THR A 554 1.99 -3.62 27.21
CA THR A 554 0.60 -4.03 26.96
C THR A 554 0.46 -4.60 25.56
N ARG A 555 0.12 -5.89 25.46
CA ARG A 555 -0.26 -6.56 24.21
C ARG A 555 0.76 -6.32 23.08
N PRO A 556 1.98 -6.84 23.18
CA PRO A 556 2.85 -6.86 22.02
C PRO A 556 2.30 -7.79 20.94
N ALA A 557 2.47 -7.39 19.68
CA ALA A 557 2.38 -8.27 18.53
C ALA A 557 3.76 -8.35 17.90
N VAL A 558 4.25 -9.58 17.64
CA VAL A 558 5.55 -9.81 17.00
C VAL A 558 5.39 -10.87 15.91
N GLY A 559 5.98 -10.63 14.74
CA GLY A 559 6.01 -11.60 13.65
C GLY A 559 7.30 -11.54 12.84
N GLY A 560 7.69 -12.66 12.23
CA GLY A 560 8.88 -12.66 11.36
C GLY A 560 8.71 -11.78 10.12
N VAL A 561 7.52 -11.70 9.53
CA VAL A 561 7.23 -10.78 8.41
C VAL A 561 6.47 -9.55 8.89
N ALA A 562 5.36 -9.73 9.60
CA ALA A 562 4.53 -8.63 10.05
C ALA A 562 4.06 -8.81 11.49
N ALA A 563 3.97 -7.74 12.29
CA ALA A 563 3.39 -7.88 13.62
C ALA A 563 1.85 -7.98 13.57
N CYS A 564 1.19 -7.13 12.78
CA CYS A 564 -0.27 -7.07 12.72
C CYS A 564 -0.80 -6.67 11.34
N VAL A 565 -1.74 -7.44 10.78
CA VAL A 565 -2.35 -7.20 9.46
C VAL A 565 -3.86 -7.34 9.51
N LEU A 566 -4.62 -6.31 9.16
CA LEU A 566 -6.08 -6.31 9.37
C LEU A 566 -6.91 -6.99 8.28
N TYR A 567 -6.38 -7.13 7.06
CA TYR A 567 -7.06 -7.78 5.94
C TYR A 567 -6.33 -9.08 5.58
N SER A 568 -5.86 -9.22 4.34
CA SER A 568 -5.35 -10.49 3.83
C SER A 568 -3.84 -10.60 3.96
N VAL A 569 -3.37 -11.82 4.22
CA VAL A 569 -1.96 -12.22 4.22
C VAL A 569 -1.79 -13.35 3.22
N GLU A 570 -0.91 -13.19 2.24
CA GLU A 570 -0.73 -14.17 1.16
C GLU A 570 0.75 -14.36 0.81
N GLY A 571 1.19 -15.61 0.64
CA GLY A 571 2.49 -15.91 0.03
C GLY A 571 3.71 -15.41 0.83
N CYS A 572 3.54 -15.04 2.10
CA CYS A 572 4.59 -14.43 2.91
C CYS A 572 5.50 -15.49 3.54
N LYS A 573 6.81 -15.24 3.54
CA LYS A 573 7.82 -16.21 3.99
C LYS A 573 8.74 -15.64 5.05
N ASN A 574 8.94 -16.37 6.14
CA ASN A 574 9.93 -16.03 7.15
C ASN A 574 11.04 -17.08 7.22
N TYR A 575 12.29 -16.64 7.17
CA TYR A 575 13.49 -17.46 7.36
C TYR A 575 14.30 -17.05 8.60
N GLY A 576 14.07 -15.84 9.13
CA GLY A 576 14.77 -15.35 10.31
C GLY A 576 14.14 -15.82 11.61
N ASP A 577 14.95 -16.02 12.64
CA ASP A 577 14.43 -16.40 13.96
C ASP A 577 13.63 -15.25 14.60
N VAL A 578 12.56 -15.59 15.30
CA VAL A 578 11.71 -14.66 16.05
C VAL A 578 11.88 -14.95 17.54
N SER A 579 12.35 -13.98 18.31
CA SER A 579 12.60 -14.13 19.75
C SER A 579 11.92 -13.05 20.57
N ILE A 580 11.22 -13.46 21.63
CA ILE A 580 10.52 -12.56 22.54
C ILE A 580 10.85 -12.95 23.97
N THR A 581 11.28 -11.98 24.79
CA THR A 581 11.52 -12.19 26.23
C THR A 581 10.98 -11.03 27.05
N GLY A 582 10.31 -11.31 28.16
CA GLY A 582 9.95 -10.31 29.17
C GLY A 582 8.56 -10.50 29.79
N THR A 583 8.11 -9.50 30.54
CA THR A 583 6.80 -9.48 31.22
C THR A 583 5.76 -8.72 30.39
N PHE A 584 4.63 -9.37 30.09
CA PHE A 584 3.58 -8.80 29.21
C PHE A 584 2.18 -8.89 29.82
N GLY A 585 1.35 -7.88 29.52
CA GLY A 585 -0.03 -7.79 30.00
C GLY A 585 -1.05 -7.68 28.86
N ALA A 586 -2.29 -8.10 29.13
CA ALA A 586 -3.43 -7.82 28.26
C ALA A 586 -3.89 -6.35 28.38
N ALA A 587 -4.41 -5.79 27.29
CA ALA A 587 -5.08 -4.51 27.26
C ALA A 587 -6.52 -4.62 27.82
N GLY A 588 -6.99 -3.57 28.51
CA GLY A 588 -8.38 -3.52 28.98
C GLY A 588 -9.41 -3.34 27.84
N SER A 589 -9.02 -2.69 26.74
CA SER A 589 -9.81 -2.51 25.54
C SER A 589 -8.90 -2.34 24.31
N LEU A 590 -9.46 -2.51 23.10
CA LEU A 590 -8.74 -2.26 21.85
C LEU A 590 -8.69 -0.75 21.56
N ALA A 591 -7.51 -0.15 21.72
CA ALA A 591 -7.26 1.20 21.25
C ALA A 591 -7.07 1.22 19.72
N GLN A 592 -7.37 2.34 19.07
CA GLN A 592 -7.12 2.53 17.65
C GLN A 592 -5.62 2.35 17.33
N GLY A 593 -5.29 1.53 16.33
CA GLY A 593 -3.89 1.23 15.98
C GLY A 593 -3.20 0.22 16.90
N ALA A 594 -3.87 -0.25 17.95
CA ALA A 594 -3.36 -1.30 18.83
C ALA A 594 -3.62 -2.71 18.29
N GLY A 595 -3.87 -2.92 17.00
CA GLY A 595 -4.10 -4.27 16.43
C GLY A 595 -5.46 -4.89 16.74
N ILE A 596 -5.56 -6.20 16.66
CA ILE A 596 -6.85 -6.89 16.45
C ILE A 596 -7.38 -7.55 17.73
N HIS A 597 -6.47 -7.93 18.63
CA HIS A 597 -6.82 -8.59 19.90
C HIS A 597 -6.05 -8.01 21.07
N THR A 598 -6.69 -7.91 22.24
CA THR A 598 -6.16 -7.31 23.47
C THR A 598 -5.06 -8.11 24.18
N ASN A 599 -4.62 -9.25 23.63
CA ASN A 599 -3.64 -10.12 24.27
C ASN A 599 -2.34 -10.18 23.44
N PRO A 600 -1.20 -10.43 24.10
CA PRO A 600 0.07 -10.70 23.43
C PRO A 600 -0.04 -11.79 22.35
N SER A 601 0.52 -11.54 21.17
CA SER A 601 0.49 -12.48 20.05
C SER A 601 1.81 -12.56 19.30
N PHE A 602 2.25 -13.78 19.00
CA PHE A 602 3.55 -14.06 18.42
C PHE A 602 3.40 -15.04 17.25
N GLY A 603 3.98 -14.70 16.10
CA GLY A 603 3.96 -15.55 14.92
C GLY A 603 5.36 -15.73 14.34
N GLY A 604 5.66 -16.89 13.75
CA GLY A 604 6.84 -16.98 12.88
C GLY A 604 6.68 -16.16 11.60
N VAL A 605 5.46 -16.00 11.07
CA VAL A 605 5.18 -15.06 9.97
C VAL A 605 4.46 -13.81 10.47
N VAL A 606 3.30 -13.97 11.12
CA VAL A 606 2.47 -12.83 11.55
C VAL A 606 2.02 -12.93 13.00
N GLY A 607 2.18 -11.88 13.80
CA GLY A 607 1.67 -11.85 15.18
C GLY A 607 0.14 -11.95 15.25
N GLN A 608 -0.56 -11.05 14.55
CA GLN A 608 -2.03 -10.99 14.48
C GLN A 608 -2.51 -10.74 13.05
N ALA A 609 -3.54 -11.47 12.61
CA ALA A 609 -4.14 -11.29 11.29
C ALA A 609 -5.68 -11.23 11.30
N GLY A 610 -6.27 -10.46 10.39
CA GLY A 610 -7.72 -10.32 10.20
C GLY A 610 -8.36 -9.15 10.97
N CYS A 611 -9.69 -9.18 11.14
CA CYS A 611 -10.48 -8.12 11.77
C CYS A 611 -10.80 -8.36 13.26
N ASN A 612 -11.34 -7.35 13.96
CA ASN A 612 -11.64 -7.47 15.40
C ASN A 612 -12.66 -8.58 15.73
N THR A 613 -13.52 -8.93 14.77
CA THR A 613 -14.51 -10.00 14.88
C THR A 613 -14.55 -10.84 13.59
N ASN A 614 -15.14 -12.04 13.66
CA ASN A 614 -15.36 -12.87 12.48
C ASN A 614 -16.30 -12.22 11.47
N ALA A 615 -17.38 -11.58 11.96
CA ALA A 615 -18.30 -10.86 11.10
C ALA A 615 -17.58 -9.74 10.33
N ASP A 616 -16.66 -9.04 10.99
CA ASP A 616 -15.83 -8.03 10.31
C ASP A 616 -14.85 -8.64 9.31
N ALA A 617 -14.32 -9.84 9.58
CA ALA A 617 -13.39 -10.53 8.67
C ALA A 617 -14.10 -11.05 7.41
N ASP A 618 -15.29 -11.62 7.57
CA ASP A 618 -16.14 -12.09 6.48
C ASP A 618 -16.64 -10.90 5.64
N GLU A 619 -17.08 -9.82 6.29
CA GLU A 619 -17.45 -8.57 5.60
C GLU A 619 -16.27 -7.93 4.87
N ALA A 620 -15.04 -8.06 5.39
CA ALA A 620 -13.84 -7.53 4.78
C ALA A 620 -13.23 -8.44 3.69
N GLY A 621 -13.71 -9.68 3.55
CA GLY A 621 -13.13 -10.68 2.64
C GLY A 621 -11.67 -11.04 2.98
N ALA A 622 -11.30 -10.98 4.27
CA ALA A 622 -9.94 -11.26 4.73
C ALA A 622 -9.62 -12.76 4.64
N TYR A 623 -8.36 -13.10 4.33
CA TYR A 623 -7.87 -14.49 4.29
C TYR A 623 -6.39 -14.57 4.67
N PHE A 624 -5.94 -15.75 5.11
CA PHE A 624 -4.55 -16.03 5.39
C PHE A 624 -4.12 -17.27 4.60
N LYS A 625 -3.25 -17.11 3.60
CA LYS A 625 -3.02 -18.16 2.59
C LYS A 625 -1.56 -18.32 2.20
N ASP A 626 -1.13 -19.56 1.99
CA ASP A 626 0.15 -19.94 1.38
C ASP A 626 1.39 -19.28 2.03
N CYS A 627 1.36 -19.11 3.35
CA CYS A 627 2.48 -18.51 4.09
C CYS A 627 3.35 -19.59 4.72
N GLU A 628 4.66 -19.31 4.79
CA GLU A 628 5.65 -20.28 5.23
C GLU A 628 6.55 -19.70 6.32
N ASN A 629 6.73 -20.44 7.42
CA ASN A 629 7.76 -20.15 8.41
C ASN A 629 8.84 -21.23 8.43
N HIS A 630 10.09 -20.81 8.24
CA HIS A 630 11.29 -21.64 8.32
C HIS A 630 12.17 -21.27 9.53
N GLY A 631 12.00 -20.06 10.08
CA GLY A 631 12.74 -19.58 11.26
C GLY A 631 12.18 -20.11 12.57
N LYS A 632 13.00 -20.14 13.62
CA LYS A 632 12.58 -20.56 14.95
C LYS A 632 11.76 -19.47 15.65
N LEU A 633 10.64 -19.83 16.28
CA LEU A 633 9.92 -18.96 17.21
C LEU A 633 10.25 -19.33 18.66
N VAL A 634 10.80 -18.38 19.43
CA VAL A 634 11.07 -18.53 20.87
C VAL A 634 10.37 -17.42 21.64
N ALA A 635 9.49 -17.78 22.58
CA ALA A 635 8.82 -16.82 23.45
C ALA A 635 8.99 -17.20 24.93
N LYS A 636 9.66 -16.35 25.71
CA LYS A 636 9.86 -16.48 27.15
C LYS A 636 9.08 -15.40 27.89
N ILE A 637 7.92 -15.76 28.40
CA ILE A 637 6.90 -14.80 28.85
C ILE A 637 6.67 -14.93 30.35
N ASN A 638 6.90 -13.83 31.06
CA ASN A 638 6.47 -13.65 32.45
C ASN A 638 5.12 -12.90 32.49
N MET A 639 4.40 -13.06 33.60
CA MET A 639 3.12 -12.38 33.85
C MET A 639 3.15 -11.59 35.15
N LYS A 640 2.31 -10.55 35.20
CA LYS A 640 1.89 -9.90 36.45
C LYS A 640 0.75 -10.67 37.12
N ASP A 641 0.90 -10.97 38.41
CA ASP A 641 0.02 -11.79 39.27
C ASP A 641 -1.47 -11.39 39.37
N SER A 642 -1.91 -10.29 38.76
CA SER A 642 -3.29 -9.77 38.88
C SER A 642 -4.12 -9.79 37.60
N ASN A 643 -3.49 -9.91 36.42
CA ASN A 643 -4.19 -9.74 35.14
C ASN A 643 -4.26 -11.09 34.42
N LYS A 644 -5.47 -11.58 34.16
CA LYS A 644 -5.76 -12.82 33.40
C LYS A 644 -5.33 -12.70 31.93
N THR A 645 -4.04 -12.62 31.69
CA THR A 645 -3.44 -12.37 30.37
C THR A 645 -3.23 -13.70 29.66
N ASN A 646 -3.80 -13.82 28.46
CA ASN A 646 -3.55 -14.93 27.56
C ASN A 646 -2.34 -14.61 26.68
N ASN A 647 -1.70 -15.63 26.10
CA ASN A 647 -0.74 -15.41 25.02
C ASN A 647 -1.02 -16.37 23.87
N PHE A 648 -0.86 -15.87 22.65
CA PHE A 648 -1.07 -16.66 21.45
C PHE A 648 0.25 -16.78 20.69
N ALA A 649 0.66 -18.00 20.39
CA ALA A 649 1.90 -18.28 19.67
C ALA A 649 1.65 -19.33 18.59
N GLY A 650 1.97 -18.99 17.34
CA GLY A 650 1.89 -19.92 16.22
C GLY A 650 3.17 -19.85 15.40
N GLY A 651 3.68 -20.99 14.93
CA GLY A 651 4.82 -20.98 14.01
C GLY A 651 4.54 -20.21 12.72
N VAL A 652 3.27 -20.08 12.29
CA VAL A 652 2.89 -19.16 11.21
C VAL A 652 2.21 -17.90 11.76
N VAL A 653 1.11 -18.05 12.51
CA VAL A 653 0.33 -16.92 13.04
C VAL A 653 -0.09 -17.11 14.49
N GLY A 654 0.12 -16.08 15.31
CA GLY A 654 -0.27 -16.13 16.72
C GLY A 654 -1.78 -16.16 16.91
N PHE A 655 -2.47 -15.17 16.37
CA PHE A 655 -3.94 -15.05 16.41
C PHE A 655 -4.51 -14.65 15.06
N THR A 656 -5.61 -15.30 14.66
CA THR A 656 -6.35 -14.89 13.47
C THR A 656 -7.85 -15.20 13.57
N CYS A 657 -8.65 -14.32 12.96
CA CYS A 657 -10.07 -14.52 12.69
C CYS A 657 -10.38 -14.70 11.19
N ALA A 658 -9.38 -14.57 10.33
CA ALA A 658 -9.50 -14.91 8.91
C ALA A 658 -9.34 -16.43 8.70
N PRO A 659 -9.98 -17.02 7.68
CA PRO A 659 -9.74 -18.40 7.28
C PRO A 659 -8.28 -18.60 6.91
N VAL A 660 -7.71 -19.72 7.33
CA VAL A 660 -6.30 -20.07 7.11
C VAL A 660 -6.21 -21.23 6.13
N SER A 661 -5.38 -21.12 5.09
CA SER A 661 -5.21 -22.19 4.10
C SER A 661 -3.78 -22.34 3.59
N GLY A 662 -3.36 -23.57 3.28
CA GLY A 662 -2.10 -23.83 2.57
C GLY A 662 -0.81 -23.40 3.29
N CYS A 663 -0.88 -23.16 4.60
CA CYS A 663 0.25 -22.62 5.35
C CYS A 663 1.20 -23.73 5.85
N LEU A 664 2.50 -23.41 5.91
CA LEU A 664 3.55 -24.33 6.34
C LEU A 664 4.36 -23.75 7.49
N ASN A 665 4.59 -24.55 8.52
CA ASN A 665 5.63 -24.30 9.51
C ASN A 665 6.68 -25.41 9.49
N ASP A 666 7.94 -25.04 9.24
CA ASP A 666 9.12 -25.89 9.33
C ASP A 666 10.00 -25.53 10.53
N GLY A 667 9.88 -24.30 11.05
CA GLY A 667 10.63 -23.82 12.22
C GLY A 667 10.09 -24.33 13.56
N ALA A 668 10.96 -24.53 14.55
CA ALA A 668 10.52 -24.92 15.89
C ALA A 668 9.78 -23.77 16.62
N VAL A 669 8.82 -24.11 17.46
CA VAL A 669 8.03 -23.20 18.29
C VAL A 669 8.25 -23.54 19.76
N ASP A 670 9.05 -22.75 20.46
CA ASP A 670 9.39 -22.94 21.86
C ASP A 670 8.81 -21.82 22.73
N VAL A 671 7.79 -22.13 23.51
CA VAL A 671 7.11 -21.17 24.40
C VAL A 671 7.28 -21.57 25.85
N VAL A 672 7.93 -20.71 26.63
CA VAL A 672 8.03 -20.81 28.08
C VAL A 672 7.19 -19.69 28.67
N THR A 673 6.19 -20.00 29.47
CA THR A 673 5.19 -18.99 29.86
C THR A 673 4.61 -19.20 31.25
N LYS A 674 4.28 -18.08 31.89
CA LYS A 674 3.46 -18.03 33.12
C LYS A 674 2.03 -17.59 32.85
N SER A 675 1.56 -17.59 31.60
CA SER A 675 0.28 -16.97 31.19
C SER A 675 -0.98 -17.61 31.77
N TYR A 676 -2.09 -16.87 31.79
CA TYR A 676 -3.37 -17.38 32.29
C TYR A 676 -3.98 -18.45 31.40
N SER A 677 -3.86 -18.28 30.09
CA SER A 677 -4.14 -19.33 29.12
C SER A 677 -3.20 -19.19 27.94
N PRO A 678 -2.20 -20.08 27.81
CA PRO A 678 -1.34 -20.14 26.64
C PRO A 678 -1.99 -20.96 25.52
N TYR A 679 -1.89 -20.41 24.31
CA TYR A 679 -2.37 -21.02 23.07
C TYR A 679 -1.18 -21.14 22.13
N VAL A 680 -0.67 -22.36 21.96
CA VAL A 680 0.58 -22.61 21.23
C VAL A 680 0.37 -23.64 20.15
N ALA A 681 0.85 -23.36 18.93
CA ALA A 681 0.85 -24.35 17.87
C ALA A 681 1.93 -24.15 16.82
N GLY A 682 2.10 -25.15 15.96
CA GLY A 682 2.99 -25.06 14.80
C GLY A 682 2.49 -24.11 13.73
N VAL A 683 1.18 -23.98 13.48
CA VAL A 683 0.66 -23.03 12.48
C VAL A 683 -0.09 -21.88 13.14
N VAL A 684 -1.21 -22.15 13.82
CA VAL A 684 -2.10 -21.12 14.39
C VAL A 684 -2.22 -21.28 15.90
N GLY A 685 -1.76 -20.29 16.68
CA GLY A 685 -1.94 -20.31 18.14
C GLY A 685 -3.41 -20.33 18.52
N LYS A 686 -4.17 -19.34 18.08
CA LYS A 686 -5.62 -19.24 18.29
C LYS A 686 -6.38 -18.87 17.02
N LEU A 687 -7.38 -19.67 16.69
CA LEU A 687 -8.17 -19.59 15.47
C LEU A 687 -9.65 -19.35 15.77
N PHE A 688 -10.23 -18.34 15.13
CA PHE A 688 -11.68 -18.09 15.18
C PHE A 688 -12.43 -18.49 13.90
N ASN A 689 -11.77 -19.04 12.90
CA ASN A 689 -12.37 -19.39 11.61
C ASN A 689 -11.98 -20.85 11.21
N SER A 690 -12.06 -21.18 9.93
CA SER A 690 -11.61 -22.46 9.38
C SER A 690 -10.08 -22.52 9.18
N ALA A 691 -9.53 -23.73 9.21
CA ALA A 691 -8.16 -24.01 8.76
C ALA A 691 -8.14 -25.20 7.81
N GLU A 692 -7.50 -25.03 6.66
CA GLU A 692 -7.48 -26.02 5.58
C GLU A 692 -6.05 -26.25 5.05
N ASP A 693 -5.68 -27.50 4.79
CA ASP A 693 -4.44 -27.88 4.10
C ASP A 693 -3.16 -27.27 4.70
N CYS A 694 -3.14 -27.09 6.02
CA CYS A 694 -2.02 -26.52 6.76
C CYS A 694 -1.09 -27.62 7.29
N THR A 695 0.21 -27.41 7.18
CA THR A 695 1.24 -28.39 7.57
C THR A 695 2.18 -27.85 8.65
N ASN A 696 2.41 -28.64 9.70
CA ASN A 696 3.49 -28.43 10.66
C ASN A 696 4.53 -29.55 10.59
N LYS A 697 5.79 -29.15 10.49
CA LYS A 697 6.98 -30.01 10.57
C LYS A 697 7.88 -29.65 11.75
N GLY A 698 7.82 -28.40 12.21
CA GLY A 698 8.58 -27.93 13.37
C GLY A 698 8.09 -28.54 14.69
N ASN A 699 9.00 -28.74 15.63
CA ASN A 699 8.62 -29.15 16.99
C ASN A 699 7.89 -28.01 17.70
N VAL A 700 6.86 -28.36 18.48
CA VAL A 700 6.07 -27.43 19.29
C VAL A 700 6.27 -27.77 20.75
N VAL A 701 6.83 -26.84 21.53
CA VAL A 701 7.04 -26.99 22.97
C VAL A 701 6.31 -25.87 23.71
N LEU A 702 5.45 -26.26 24.64
CA LEU A 702 4.84 -25.36 25.61
C LEU A 702 5.26 -25.77 27.01
N ASP A 703 6.07 -24.94 27.65
CA ASP A 703 6.47 -25.09 29.05
C ASP A 703 5.75 -24.06 29.93
N VAL A 704 4.84 -24.55 30.77
CA VAL A 704 4.10 -23.71 31.70
C VAL A 704 4.79 -23.71 33.06
N VAL A 705 5.62 -22.69 33.29
CA VAL A 705 6.45 -22.58 34.47
C VAL A 705 5.67 -21.92 35.60
N LEU A 706 5.48 -22.64 36.69
CA LEU A 706 4.86 -22.14 37.92
C LEU A 706 5.78 -22.46 39.08
N THR A 707 5.80 -21.61 40.10
CA THR A 707 6.67 -21.81 41.27
C THR A 707 5.90 -22.34 42.49
N SER A 708 4.56 -22.27 42.49
CA SER A 708 3.73 -22.83 43.57
C SER A 708 2.31 -23.22 43.14
N ALA A 709 1.66 -24.11 43.92
CA ALA A 709 0.25 -24.44 43.76
C ALA A 709 -0.68 -23.22 44.05
N SER A 710 -0.24 -22.29 44.91
CA SER A 710 -0.93 -21.02 45.16
C SER A 710 -0.89 -20.07 43.96
N GLU A 711 0.20 -20.04 43.20
CA GLU A 711 0.27 -19.34 41.91
C GLU A 711 -0.68 -19.99 40.89
N ALA A 712 -0.70 -21.33 40.83
CA ALA A 712 -1.56 -22.06 39.91
C ALA A 712 -3.05 -21.75 40.10
N ASN A 713 -3.52 -21.68 41.35
CA ASN A 713 -4.94 -21.42 41.67
C ASN A 713 -5.38 -19.96 41.43
N ARG A 714 -4.44 -19.00 41.42
CA ARG A 714 -4.75 -17.58 41.19
C ARG A 714 -4.58 -17.18 39.72
N SER A 715 -3.72 -17.87 39.00
CA SER A 715 -3.14 -17.35 37.76
C SER A 715 -3.40 -18.21 36.52
N LEU A 716 -4.05 -19.37 36.60
CA LEU A 716 -4.24 -20.26 35.45
C LEU A 716 -5.66 -20.77 35.23
N SER A 717 -6.07 -20.72 33.97
CA SER A 717 -7.12 -21.55 33.39
C SER A 717 -6.44 -22.54 32.44
N ASN A 718 -7.08 -22.89 31.34
CA ASN A 718 -6.65 -23.95 30.45
C ASN A 718 -5.40 -23.59 29.63
N SER A 719 -4.66 -24.62 29.19
CA SER A 719 -3.55 -24.47 28.25
C SER A 719 -3.74 -25.36 27.03
N PHE A 720 -3.31 -24.86 25.88
CA PHE A 720 -3.60 -25.47 24.58
C PHE A 720 -2.32 -25.59 23.76
N ALA A 721 -1.95 -26.82 23.41
CA ALA A 721 -0.85 -27.14 22.51
C ALA A 721 -1.36 -28.03 21.37
N GLY A 722 -1.23 -27.57 20.13
CA GLY A 722 -1.54 -28.35 18.94
C GLY A 722 -0.38 -28.35 17.96
N GLY A 723 -0.17 -29.43 17.21
CA GLY A 723 0.84 -29.38 16.14
C GLY A 723 0.46 -28.40 15.04
N VAL A 724 -0.83 -28.21 14.73
CA VAL A 724 -1.29 -27.23 13.72
C VAL A 724 -2.07 -26.08 14.34
N VAL A 725 -3.10 -26.36 15.16
CA VAL A 725 -3.96 -25.35 15.79
C VAL A 725 -3.98 -25.50 17.31
N GLY A 726 -3.75 -24.43 18.05
CA GLY A 726 -3.76 -24.49 19.52
C GLY A 726 -5.19 -24.58 20.05
N ASP A 727 -6.02 -23.59 19.72
CA ASP A 727 -7.44 -23.56 20.07
C ASP A 727 -8.30 -23.04 18.92
N GLN A 728 -9.43 -23.71 18.72
CA GLN A 728 -10.53 -23.28 17.89
C GLN A 728 -11.77 -23.12 18.79
N ASN A 729 -12.37 -21.93 18.78
CA ASN A 729 -13.45 -21.59 19.73
C ASN A 729 -14.65 -20.88 19.07
N GLN A 730 -14.91 -21.12 17.79
CA GLN A 730 -16.08 -20.55 17.09
C GLN A 730 -16.86 -21.62 16.30
N ALA A 731 -18.19 -21.58 16.36
CA ALA A 731 -19.04 -22.61 15.79
C ALA A 731 -19.20 -22.44 14.28
N GLY A 732 -19.52 -23.52 13.56
CA GLY A 732 -19.87 -23.46 12.13
C GLY A 732 -18.68 -23.49 11.16
N PHE A 733 -17.45 -23.62 11.64
CA PHE A 733 -16.24 -23.65 10.81
C PHE A 733 -15.74 -25.09 10.56
N LEU A 734 -14.69 -25.22 9.74
CA LEU A 734 -14.11 -26.49 9.28
C LEU A 734 -12.64 -26.59 9.67
N LEU A 735 -12.18 -27.79 10.02
CA LEU A 735 -10.76 -28.11 10.13
C LEU A 735 -10.46 -29.28 9.18
N LYS A 736 -9.73 -29.01 8.10
CA LYS A 736 -9.56 -29.96 6.99
C LYS A 736 -8.12 -30.11 6.57
N GLY A 737 -7.68 -31.33 6.25
CA GLY A 737 -6.38 -31.55 5.62
C GLY A 737 -5.19 -31.10 6.47
N LEU A 738 -5.33 -31.03 7.79
CA LEU A 738 -4.26 -30.58 8.68
C LEU A 738 -3.21 -31.68 8.82
N VAL A 739 -1.94 -31.38 8.58
CA VAL A 739 -0.84 -32.35 8.65
C VAL A 739 0.15 -31.95 9.71
N ASN A 740 0.43 -32.84 10.66
CA ASN A 740 1.50 -32.68 11.64
C ASN A 740 2.52 -33.81 11.55
N THR A 741 3.79 -33.43 11.43
CA THR A 741 4.95 -34.33 11.45
C THR A 741 5.95 -33.96 12.55
N GLY A 742 5.86 -32.74 13.10
CA GLY A 742 6.69 -32.28 14.22
C GLY A 742 6.20 -32.79 15.57
N ASN A 743 7.10 -32.92 16.54
CA ASN A 743 6.71 -33.37 17.89
C ASN A 743 5.98 -32.25 18.65
N VAL A 744 5.03 -32.63 19.50
CA VAL A 744 4.27 -31.70 20.35
C VAL A 744 4.50 -32.07 21.81
N GLU A 745 5.11 -31.17 22.58
CA GLU A 745 5.43 -31.40 23.99
C GLU A 745 4.83 -30.31 24.89
N MET A 746 4.07 -30.72 25.90
CA MET A 746 3.62 -29.86 26.99
C MET A 746 4.31 -30.24 28.30
N LYS A 747 4.93 -29.24 28.95
CA LYS A 747 5.67 -29.33 30.21
C LYS A 747 5.08 -28.41 31.28
N GLY A 748 5.44 -28.70 32.52
CA GLY A 748 5.10 -27.86 33.67
C GLY A 748 3.61 -27.89 34.03
N GLY A 749 3.15 -26.94 34.83
CA GLY A 749 1.77 -26.84 35.30
C GLY A 749 1.47 -27.64 36.58
N PHE A 750 0.61 -27.06 37.44
CA PHE A 750 0.11 -27.66 38.69
C PHE A 750 -1.43 -27.62 38.76
N GLY A 751 -2.02 -28.49 39.57
CA GLY A 751 -3.43 -28.42 39.97
C GLY A 751 -4.43 -29.07 39.02
N SER A 752 -5.72 -28.92 39.34
CA SER A 752 -6.86 -29.58 38.66
C SER A 752 -7.31 -28.88 37.37
N VAL A 753 -6.41 -28.16 36.70
CA VAL A 753 -6.75 -27.35 35.52
C VAL A 753 -6.53 -28.16 34.24
N LEU A 754 -7.44 -28.03 33.27
CA LEU A 754 -7.41 -28.83 32.05
C LEU A 754 -6.31 -28.37 31.08
N ARG A 755 -5.57 -29.35 30.56
CA ARG A 755 -4.46 -29.15 29.63
C ARG A 755 -4.74 -29.96 28.37
N TYR A 756 -4.74 -29.30 27.22
CA TYR A 756 -5.11 -29.91 25.95
C TYR A 756 -3.90 -29.99 25.03
N THR A 757 -3.47 -31.20 24.70
CA THR A 757 -2.28 -31.44 23.88
C THR A 757 -2.61 -32.39 22.74
N ALA A 758 -2.29 -32.04 21.50
CA ALA A 758 -2.51 -32.96 20.38
C ALA A 758 -1.64 -32.71 19.15
N GLY A 759 -1.60 -33.70 18.27
CA GLY A 759 -0.87 -33.63 17.01
C GLY A 759 -1.46 -32.63 16.03
N CYS A 760 -2.78 -32.50 15.91
CA CYS A 760 -3.38 -31.48 15.02
C CYS A 760 -3.93 -30.29 15.81
N VAL A 761 -4.90 -30.53 16.69
CA VAL A 761 -5.71 -29.48 17.33
C VAL A 761 -5.71 -29.65 18.85
N GLY A 762 -5.12 -28.70 19.58
CA GLY A 762 -5.10 -28.74 21.04
C GLY A 762 -6.53 -28.84 21.60
N ARG A 763 -7.35 -27.82 21.34
CA ARG A 763 -8.78 -27.85 21.66
C ARG A 763 -9.64 -27.30 20.54
N CYS A 764 -10.75 -27.99 20.29
CA CYS A 764 -11.89 -27.50 19.55
C CYS A 764 -13.07 -27.43 20.53
N ASN A 765 -13.48 -26.24 20.90
CA ASN A 765 -14.50 -26.03 21.94
C ASN A 765 -15.86 -25.58 21.40
N ALA A 766 -15.90 -25.04 20.19
CA ALA A 766 -17.16 -24.68 19.57
C ALA A 766 -17.66 -25.80 18.66
N LYS A 767 -18.98 -25.85 18.46
CA LYS A 767 -19.64 -26.85 17.63
C LYS A 767 -19.19 -26.68 16.17
N LEU A 768 -18.12 -27.38 15.78
CA LEU A 768 -17.64 -27.39 14.41
C LEU A 768 -18.59 -28.18 13.51
N SER A 769 -18.60 -27.76 12.25
CA SER A 769 -19.32 -28.47 11.21
C SER A 769 -18.61 -29.78 10.86
N GLU A 770 -17.27 -29.76 10.76
CA GLU A 770 -16.48 -30.93 10.34
C GLU A 770 -15.01 -30.82 10.77
N ILE A 771 -14.44 -31.97 11.13
CA ILE A 771 -12.99 -32.23 11.17
C ILE A 771 -12.69 -33.36 10.19
N SER A 772 -11.86 -33.13 9.18
CA SER A 772 -11.61 -34.16 8.16
C SER A 772 -10.22 -34.18 7.54
N GLY A 773 -9.79 -35.35 7.05
CA GLY A 773 -8.54 -35.49 6.29
C GLY A 773 -7.26 -35.13 7.08
N CYS A 774 -7.33 -35.07 8.41
CA CYS A 774 -6.21 -34.60 9.24
C CYS A 774 -5.26 -35.76 9.56
N THR A 775 -3.94 -35.53 9.48
CA THR A 775 -2.93 -36.55 9.74
C THR A 775 -1.92 -36.09 10.79
N ASN A 776 -1.62 -36.96 11.77
CA ASN A 776 -0.51 -36.80 12.70
C ASN A 776 0.49 -37.95 12.58
N SER A 777 1.77 -37.63 12.52
CA SER A 777 2.89 -38.59 12.62
C SER A 777 3.95 -38.17 13.64
N GLY A 778 3.89 -36.94 14.14
CA GLY A 778 4.76 -36.46 15.21
C GLY A 778 4.39 -37.06 16.56
N SER A 779 5.39 -37.24 17.43
CA SER A 779 5.16 -37.74 18.79
C SER A 779 4.56 -36.65 19.67
N ILE A 780 3.67 -37.05 20.57
CA ILE A 780 2.93 -36.17 21.47
C ILE A 780 3.28 -36.54 22.90
N LYS A 781 3.68 -35.55 23.70
CA LYS A 781 4.06 -35.76 25.09
C LYS A 781 3.44 -34.70 26.00
N ALA A 782 2.71 -35.14 27.00
CA ALA A 782 2.15 -34.28 28.05
C ALA A 782 2.65 -34.77 29.41
N ALA A 783 3.74 -34.18 29.89
CA ALA A 783 4.40 -34.53 31.15
C ALA A 783 4.09 -33.50 32.23
N THR A 784 2.80 -33.31 32.54
CA THR A 784 2.34 -32.34 33.54
C THR A 784 1.70 -33.05 34.73
N SER A 785 1.71 -32.42 35.90
CA SER A 785 0.95 -32.93 37.06
C SER A 785 -0.54 -32.56 37.03
N ALA A 786 -1.04 -31.98 35.93
CA ALA A 786 -2.39 -31.46 35.79
C ALA A 786 -3.35 -32.45 35.11
N ALA A 787 -4.61 -32.04 34.92
CA ALA A 787 -5.62 -32.83 34.21
C ALA A 787 -5.39 -32.77 32.69
N ASN A 788 -4.61 -33.70 32.17
CA ASN A 788 -4.24 -33.74 30.75
C ASN A 788 -5.32 -34.41 29.88
N ARG A 789 -5.65 -33.78 28.75
CA ARG A 789 -6.42 -34.34 27.65
C ARG A 789 -5.53 -34.41 26.42
N VAL A 790 -5.11 -35.62 26.07
CA VAL A 790 -4.05 -35.85 25.07
C VAL A 790 -4.57 -36.70 23.93
N GLY A 791 -4.40 -36.27 22.69
CA GLY A 791 -4.84 -37.06 21.53
C GLY A 791 -3.99 -36.91 20.27
N GLY A 792 -3.99 -37.94 19.42
CA GLY A 792 -3.26 -37.92 18.14
C GLY A 792 -3.70 -36.78 17.21
N ILE A 793 -5.01 -36.60 17.06
CA ILE A 793 -5.62 -35.54 16.27
C ILE A 793 -6.09 -34.39 17.17
N GLY A 794 -6.82 -34.69 18.24
CA GLY A 794 -7.46 -33.68 19.08
C GLY A 794 -7.23 -33.87 20.58
N GLY A 795 -6.90 -32.81 21.32
CA GLY A 795 -6.84 -32.91 22.78
C GLY A 795 -8.27 -32.96 23.35
N MET A 796 -9.10 -32.04 22.86
CA MET A 796 -10.56 -32.10 23.00
C MET A 796 -11.22 -31.69 21.69
N LEU A 797 -12.22 -32.46 21.25
CA LEU A 797 -12.99 -32.20 20.05
C LEU A 797 -14.46 -31.96 20.36
N ASN A 798 -15.01 -30.88 19.81
CA ASN A 798 -16.43 -30.56 19.81
C ASN A 798 -16.93 -30.44 18.37
N THR A 799 -17.37 -31.54 17.76
CA THR A 799 -17.69 -31.59 16.31
C THR A 799 -18.93 -32.42 16.02
N LEU A 800 -19.59 -32.12 14.91
CA LEU A 800 -20.67 -32.93 14.35
C LEU A 800 -20.14 -34.07 13.48
N VAL A 801 -19.07 -33.83 12.72
CA VAL A 801 -18.47 -34.78 11.78
C VAL A 801 -16.98 -34.90 12.05
N LEU A 802 -16.49 -36.13 12.10
CA LEU A 802 -15.09 -36.48 12.25
C LEU A 802 -14.75 -37.60 11.26
N LYS A 803 -14.06 -37.28 10.16
CA LYS A 803 -13.83 -38.26 9.09
C LYS A 803 -12.43 -38.31 8.52
N ASP A 804 -12.00 -39.48 8.06
CA ASP A 804 -10.78 -39.66 7.27
C ASP A 804 -9.51 -39.07 7.92
N CYS A 805 -9.41 -39.14 9.25
CA CYS A 805 -8.26 -38.63 9.98
C CYS A 805 -7.35 -39.77 10.47
N HIS A 806 -6.05 -39.56 10.50
CA HIS A 806 -5.05 -40.61 10.72
C HIS A 806 -3.98 -40.22 11.74
N ASN A 807 -3.76 -41.03 12.77
CA ASN A 807 -2.65 -40.87 13.70
C ASN A 807 -1.65 -42.04 13.60
N THR A 808 -0.38 -41.74 13.40
CA THR A 808 0.74 -42.71 13.48
C THR A 808 1.76 -42.32 14.55
N GLY A 809 1.62 -41.11 15.13
CA GLY A 809 2.50 -40.61 16.17
C GLY A 809 2.27 -41.28 17.52
N ASN A 810 3.35 -41.45 18.28
CA ASN A 810 3.30 -41.99 19.64
C ASN A 810 2.78 -40.94 20.62
N ILE A 811 2.06 -41.38 21.64
CA ILE A 811 1.47 -40.54 22.68
C ILE A 811 2.00 -40.96 24.04
N GLU A 812 2.55 -40.01 24.78
CA GLU A 812 2.98 -40.15 26.17
C GLU A 812 2.22 -39.16 27.05
N ALA A 813 1.43 -39.67 27.99
CA ALA A 813 0.61 -38.86 28.89
C ALA A 813 0.87 -39.22 30.36
N VAL A 814 1.05 -38.20 31.19
CA VAL A 814 1.00 -38.33 32.66
C VAL A 814 -0.40 -37.94 33.14
N MET A 815 -1.05 -38.81 33.91
CA MET A 815 -2.44 -38.69 34.34
C MET A 815 -2.53 -38.80 35.85
N ASN A 816 -2.71 -37.65 36.51
CA ASN A 816 -2.79 -37.55 37.97
C ASN A 816 -4.14 -36.98 38.45
N ASP A 817 -5.11 -36.81 37.54
CA ASP A 817 -6.44 -36.27 37.82
C ASP A 817 -7.52 -37.18 37.22
N ALA A 818 -8.65 -37.34 37.91
CA ALA A 818 -9.75 -38.16 37.44
C ALA A 818 -10.38 -37.66 36.12
N GLN A 819 -10.16 -36.40 35.74
CA GLN A 819 -10.57 -35.83 34.46
C GLN A 819 -9.51 -35.99 33.35
N ALA A 820 -8.33 -36.53 33.67
CA ALA A 820 -7.29 -36.76 32.69
C ALA A 820 -7.69 -37.90 31.74
N SER A 821 -7.47 -37.69 30.45
CA SER A 821 -7.81 -38.63 29.40
C SER A 821 -6.79 -38.63 28.27
N SER A 822 -6.43 -39.81 27.76
CA SER A 822 -5.53 -39.96 26.61
C SER A 822 -6.09 -40.94 25.58
N GLY A 823 -5.98 -40.62 24.29
CA GLY A 823 -6.46 -41.48 23.20
C GLY A 823 -5.56 -41.41 21.98
N GLY A 824 -5.34 -42.53 21.28
CA GLY A 824 -4.57 -42.55 20.02
C GLY A 824 -5.15 -41.58 18.97
N PHE A 825 -6.44 -41.31 19.02
CA PHE A 825 -7.12 -40.33 18.18
C PHE A 825 -7.45 -39.02 18.92
N SER A 826 -8.20 -39.09 20.02
CA SER A 826 -8.60 -37.91 20.79
C SER A 826 -8.53 -38.13 22.30
N GLY A 827 -8.10 -37.10 23.04
CA GLY A 827 -8.16 -37.11 24.50
C GLY A 827 -9.62 -37.10 24.98
N PHE A 828 -10.47 -36.27 24.39
CA PHE A 828 -11.88 -36.14 24.77
C PHE A 828 -12.76 -35.71 23.59
N ILE A 829 -13.93 -36.33 23.42
CA ILE A 829 -14.89 -35.98 22.36
C ILE A 829 -16.26 -35.60 22.96
N THR A 830 -16.87 -34.52 22.46
CA THR A 830 -18.23 -34.08 22.82
C THR A 830 -18.92 -33.36 21.64
N CYS A 831 -20.21 -33.06 21.76
CA CYS A 831 -21.01 -32.41 20.71
C CYS A 831 -22.29 -31.70 21.22
N GLY A 832 -22.36 -31.34 22.50
CA GLY A 832 -23.44 -30.49 23.03
C GLY A 832 -24.87 -31.04 22.93
N GLY A 833 -25.05 -32.37 22.78
CA GLY A 833 -26.37 -33.03 22.78
C GLY A 833 -26.80 -33.64 21.45
N GLU A 834 -26.09 -33.42 20.35
CA GLU A 834 -26.40 -34.00 19.03
C GLU A 834 -25.60 -35.27 18.72
N GLY A 835 -25.95 -36.00 17.65
CA GLY A 835 -25.17 -37.17 17.23
C GLY A 835 -23.82 -36.77 16.61
N ILE A 836 -22.74 -37.52 16.88
CA ILE A 836 -21.46 -37.37 16.16
C ILE A 836 -21.38 -38.44 15.08
N GLU A 837 -21.02 -38.05 13.86
CA GLU A 837 -20.60 -38.97 12.80
C GLU A 837 -19.08 -39.14 12.84
N VAL A 838 -18.61 -40.37 13.07
CA VAL A 838 -17.20 -40.72 13.11
C VAL A 838 -16.92 -41.78 12.05
N SER A 839 -16.20 -41.44 10.97
CA SER A 839 -16.01 -42.35 9.83
C SER A 839 -14.60 -42.38 9.24
N GLY A 840 -14.11 -43.53 8.77
CA GLY A 840 -12.84 -43.61 8.00
C GLY A 840 -11.56 -43.24 8.78
N ASN A 841 -11.63 -43.13 10.11
CA ASN A 841 -10.50 -42.68 10.92
C ASN A 841 -9.55 -43.83 11.27
N SER A 842 -8.25 -43.57 11.37
CA SER A 842 -7.29 -44.58 11.83
C SER A 842 -6.27 -44.09 12.85
N THR A 843 -5.79 -45.02 13.68
CA THR A 843 -4.65 -44.80 14.57
C THR A 843 -3.73 -46.02 14.53
N ALA A 844 -2.41 -45.81 14.56
CA ALA A 844 -1.37 -46.85 14.51
C ALA A 844 -0.23 -46.64 15.55
N GLY A 845 -0.15 -45.46 16.17
CA GLY A 845 0.90 -45.13 17.14
C GLY A 845 0.69 -45.78 18.51
N THR A 846 1.72 -45.79 19.35
CA THR A 846 1.60 -46.28 20.73
C THR A 846 0.99 -45.22 21.65
N VAL A 847 0.15 -45.64 22.61
CA VAL A 847 -0.35 -44.79 23.69
C VAL A 847 0.26 -45.28 25.01
N SER A 848 1.01 -44.42 25.68
CA SER A 848 1.63 -44.70 26.97
C SER A 848 1.10 -43.74 28.02
N ALA A 849 0.44 -44.27 29.04
CA ALA A 849 -0.23 -43.50 30.07
C ALA A 849 0.29 -43.91 31.47
N SER A 850 0.81 -42.93 32.21
CA SER A 850 1.39 -43.12 33.55
C SER A 850 0.71 -42.21 34.58
N GLY A 851 0.91 -42.42 35.88
CA GLY A 851 0.35 -41.57 36.93
C GLY A 851 -0.71 -42.26 37.79
N ALA A 852 -1.35 -41.49 38.68
CA ALA A 852 -2.18 -42.00 39.77
C ALA A 852 -3.65 -42.27 39.42
N GLN A 853 -4.24 -41.56 38.44
CA GLN A 853 -5.67 -41.68 38.10
C GLN A 853 -5.96 -41.03 36.73
N GLY A 854 -6.94 -41.57 35.99
CA GLY A 854 -7.38 -41.07 34.69
C GLY A 854 -7.86 -42.18 33.77
N TYR A 855 -8.09 -41.84 32.49
CA TYR A 855 -8.59 -42.76 31.46
C TYR A 855 -7.66 -42.78 30.24
N SER A 856 -7.38 -43.94 29.68
CA SER A 856 -6.59 -44.08 28.46
C SER A 856 -7.22 -45.07 27.50
N ALA A 857 -7.14 -44.80 26.20
CA ALA A 857 -7.59 -45.73 25.18
C ALA A 857 -6.72 -45.71 23.93
N LEU A 858 -6.81 -46.78 23.13
CA LEU A 858 -6.19 -46.79 21.80
C LEU A 858 -6.88 -45.81 20.85
N PHE A 859 -8.21 -45.64 20.92
CA PHE A 859 -8.92 -44.66 20.08
C PHE A 859 -9.22 -43.35 20.82
N CYS A 860 -10.15 -43.32 21.79
CA CYS A 860 -10.52 -42.09 22.50
C CYS A 860 -10.47 -42.21 24.03
N GLY A 861 -9.77 -41.27 24.68
CA GLY A 861 -9.61 -41.27 26.13
C GLY A 861 -10.90 -41.04 26.92
N GLY A 862 -11.86 -40.29 26.37
CA GLY A 862 -13.16 -40.08 27.00
C GLY A 862 -14.21 -39.44 26.10
N ILE A 863 -15.48 -39.69 26.41
CA ILE A 863 -16.64 -39.16 25.67
C ILE A 863 -17.61 -38.45 26.60
N GLY A 864 -18.14 -37.31 26.13
CA GLY A 864 -19.14 -36.52 26.85
C GLY A 864 -20.60 -36.68 26.39
N ASN A 865 -20.90 -37.38 25.27
CA ASN A 865 -22.28 -37.53 24.76
C ASN A 865 -22.62 -38.95 24.31
N THR A 866 -23.92 -39.30 24.37
CA THR A 866 -24.48 -40.65 24.25
C THR A 866 -25.07 -40.99 22.87
N SER A 867 -24.80 -40.20 21.83
CA SER A 867 -25.26 -40.48 20.46
C SER A 867 -24.08 -40.34 19.49
N GLN A 868 -23.55 -41.45 18.99
CA GLN A 868 -22.43 -41.46 18.05
C GLN A 868 -22.58 -42.60 17.04
N THR A 869 -22.33 -42.33 15.77
CA THR A 869 -22.25 -43.35 14.73
C THR A 869 -20.79 -43.53 14.35
N TRP A 870 -20.33 -44.78 14.35
CA TRP A 870 -18.95 -45.13 14.03
C TRP A 870 -18.94 -45.99 12.77
N ASP A 871 -18.17 -45.61 11.76
CA ASP A 871 -18.10 -46.33 10.49
C ASP A 871 -16.66 -46.44 9.97
N ASP A 872 -16.26 -47.61 9.49
CA ASP A 872 -14.96 -47.88 8.84
C ASP A 872 -13.71 -47.30 9.57
N CYS A 873 -13.71 -47.32 10.90
CA CYS A 873 -12.57 -46.86 11.70
C CYS A 873 -11.60 -48.01 11.98
N THR A 874 -10.29 -47.73 11.97
CA THR A 874 -9.22 -48.72 12.16
C THR A 874 -8.32 -48.37 13.34
N VAL A 875 -8.06 -49.35 14.22
CA VAL A 875 -7.08 -49.21 15.31
C VAL A 875 -5.99 -50.25 15.15
N ALA A 876 -4.76 -49.76 15.05
CA ALA A 876 -3.49 -50.47 15.14
C ALA A 876 -2.63 -49.79 16.24
N GLY A 877 -1.69 -50.49 16.84
CA GLY A 877 -0.81 -49.94 17.88
C GLY A 877 -1.04 -50.49 19.29
N ALA A 878 -0.21 -50.02 20.23
CA ALA A 878 -0.15 -50.58 21.59
C ALA A 878 -0.51 -49.55 22.66
N LEU A 879 -1.30 -49.96 23.65
CA LEU A 879 -1.61 -49.18 24.84
C LEU A 879 -0.85 -49.75 26.04
N THR A 880 -0.09 -48.91 26.73
CA THR A 880 0.51 -49.22 28.03
C THR A 880 -0.06 -48.24 29.05
N ALA A 881 -0.73 -48.75 30.08
CA ALA A 881 -1.32 -47.93 31.14
C ALA A 881 -0.93 -48.47 32.53
N ALA A 882 -0.65 -47.57 33.48
CA ALA A 882 -0.46 -47.97 34.88
C ALA A 882 -1.73 -48.62 35.45
N GLU A 883 -1.59 -49.51 36.44
CA GLU A 883 -2.71 -50.27 37.02
C GLU A 883 -3.84 -49.39 37.60
N THR A 884 -3.53 -48.16 37.99
CA THR A 884 -4.47 -47.18 38.56
C THR A 884 -5.24 -46.37 37.52
N ILE A 885 -5.00 -46.61 36.23
CA ILE A 885 -5.60 -45.90 35.10
C ILE A 885 -6.63 -46.81 34.42
N GLY A 886 -7.83 -46.29 34.15
CA GLY A 886 -8.82 -46.98 33.34
C GLY A 886 -8.33 -47.10 31.90
N ALA A 887 -8.06 -48.31 31.44
CA ALA A 887 -7.55 -48.58 30.09
C ALA A 887 -8.65 -49.24 29.24
N GLY A 888 -8.78 -48.83 27.97
CA GLY A 888 -9.73 -49.43 27.04
C GLY A 888 -9.29 -49.40 25.58
N TYR A 889 -10.03 -50.11 24.74
CA TYR A 889 -9.69 -50.24 23.31
C TYR A 889 -10.25 -49.06 22.51
N LEU A 890 -11.57 -49.01 22.36
CA LEU A 890 -12.28 -47.90 21.73
C LEU A 890 -12.31 -46.69 22.66
N LEU A 891 -12.66 -46.92 23.93
CA LEU A 891 -12.95 -45.89 24.93
C LEU A 891 -12.29 -46.21 26.26
N GLY A 892 -11.68 -45.21 26.88
CA GLY A 892 -11.03 -45.34 28.20
C GLY A 892 -12.04 -45.21 29.35
N GLY A 893 -13.12 -44.45 29.14
CA GLY A 893 -14.25 -44.30 30.07
C GLY A 893 -15.25 -43.22 29.65
N THR A 894 -16.41 -43.17 30.32
CA THR A 894 -17.39 -42.07 30.22
C THR A 894 -17.19 -41.13 31.42
N ILE A 895 -16.85 -39.87 31.19
CA ILE A 895 -16.74 -38.90 32.30
C ILE A 895 -18.14 -38.35 32.61
N ASN A 896 -18.64 -38.68 33.80
CA ASN A 896 -20.01 -38.43 34.29
C ASN A 896 -20.57 -37.04 33.97
N ILE A 897 -21.79 -37.07 33.42
CA ILE A 897 -22.77 -35.98 33.39
C ILE A 897 -23.25 -35.75 34.84
N LYS A 898 -23.49 -34.50 35.21
CA LYS A 898 -23.63 -33.97 36.58
C LYS A 898 -24.67 -34.62 37.52
N ASP A 899 -25.46 -35.61 37.11
CA ASP A 899 -26.54 -36.15 37.94
C ASP A 899 -26.39 -37.65 38.19
N ASN A 900 -26.49 -38.00 39.48
CA ASN A 900 -26.24 -39.31 40.07
C ASN A 900 -27.34 -40.36 39.75
N SER A 901 -27.88 -40.36 38.53
CA SER A 901 -28.87 -41.33 38.07
C SER A 901 -28.33 -42.05 36.84
N SER A 902 -27.86 -43.28 37.08
CA SER A 902 -27.80 -44.41 36.15
C SER A 902 -28.58 -44.20 34.85
N TYR A 903 -27.89 -44.11 33.70
CA TYR A 903 -28.24 -44.71 32.39
C TYR A 903 -27.08 -44.50 31.41
N VAL A 904 -26.41 -45.59 31.01
CA VAL A 904 -25.73 -45.67 29.72
C VAL A 904 -26.82 -45.95 28.70
N THR A 905 -27.10 -45.01 27.81
CA THR A 905 -27.94 -45.26 26.64
C THR A 905 -27.11 -45.04 25.39
N ASN A 906 -26.77 -46.16 24.73
CA ASN A 906 -26.15 -46.28 23.40
C ASN A 906 -24.77 -45.60 23.18
N VAL A 907 -23.70 -46.39 23.19
CA VAL A 907 -22.71 -46.24 22.11
C VAL A 907 -23.51 -46.54 20.84
N GLY A 908 -23.69 -45.56 19.94
CA GLY A 908 -24.62 -45.71 18.82
C GLY A 908 -24.18 -46.77 17.81
N THR A 909 -24.78 -46.78 16.63
CA THR A 909 -24.54 -47.84 15.63
C THR A 909 -23.07 -47.87 15.22
N VAL A 910 -22.36 -48.93 15.59
CA VAL A 910 -21.01 -49.24 15.10
C VAL A 910 -21.15 -50.11 13.86
N LYS A 911 -20.78 -49.57 12.70
CA LYS A 911 -20.64 -50.27 11.41
C LYS A 911 -19.13 -50.53 11.17
N PRO A 912 -18.72 -51.46 10.29
CA PRO A 912 -17.59 -52.37 10.55
C PRO A 912 -16.34 -51.64 11.05
N PHE A 913 -15.99 -51.87 12.32
CA PHE A 913 -14.81 -51.33 13.00
C PHE A 913 -13.68 -52.37 12.92
N LYS A 914 -12.49 -51.97 12.44
CA LYS A 914 -11.38 -52.89 12.15
C LYS A 914 -10.32 -52.88 13.25
N ILE A 915 -9.98 -54.06 13.76
CA ILE A 915 -8.87 -54.31 14.69
C ILE A 915 -7.73 -54.94 13.90
N ALA A 916 -6.56 -54.30 13.88
CA ALA A 916 -5.37 -54.87 13.26
C ALA A 916 -4.76 -55.97 14.15
N ASN A 917 -4.13 -56.98 13.54
CA ASN A 917 -3.58 -58.16 14.22
C ASN A 917 -2.44 -57.86 15.22
N ASP A 918 -1.93 -56.63 15.24
CA ASP A 918 -0.85 -56.13 16.07
C ASP A 918 -1.31 -55.18 17.19
N ALA A 919 -2.62 -54.93 17.31
CA ALA A 919 -3.14 -54.12 18.39
C ALA A 919 -3.00 -54.83 19.75
N SER A 920 -2.52 -54.13 20.78
CA SER A 920 -2.34 -54.71 22.12
C SER A 920 -2.60 -53.73 23.26
N ILE A 921 -3.04 -54.26 24.42
CA ILE A 921 -3.19 -53.51 25.66
C ILE A 921 -2.35 -54.20 26.75
N ASN A 922 -1.44 -53.47 27.37
CA ASN A 922 -0.54 -53.97 28.42
C ASN A 922 0.18 -55.28 28.04
N GLY A 923 0.62 -55.37 26.77
CA GLY A 923 1.30 -56.55 26.21
C GLY A 923 0.39 -57.70 25.78
N VAL A 924 -0.94 -57.57 25.91
CA VAL A 924 -1.92 -58.57 25.46
C VAL A 924 -2.43 -58.20 24.07
N THR A 925 -2.12 -59.03 23.07
CA THR A 925 -2.65 -58.87 21.70
C THR A 925 -4.16 -59.11 21.67
N ILE A 926 -4.89 -58.24 20.95
CA ILE A 926 -6.34 -58.32 20.77
C ILE A 926 -6.61 -58.67 19.30
N SER A 927 -7.21 -59.83 19.06
CA SER A 927 -7.65 -60.24 17.72
C SER A 927 -9.13 -59.94 17.49
N ALA A 928 -9.56 -59.89 16.23
CA ALA A 928 -10.96 -59.64 15.87
C ALA A 928 -11.96 -60.65 16.50
N GLY A 929 -11.51 -61.87 16.83
CA GLY A 929 -12.32 -62.89 17.50
C GLY A 929 -12.42 -62.74 19.03
N ASP A 930 -11.62 -61.85 19.65
CA ASP A 930 -11.55 -61.69 21.12
C ASP A 930 -12.63 -60.74 21.68
N ILE A 931 -13.44 -60.12 20.81
CA ILE A 931 -14.37 -59.02 21.15
C ILE A 931 -15.48 -59.43 22.15
N PRO A 932 -16.13 -60.61 22.04
CA PRO A 932 -17.18 -60.98 23.00
C PRO A 932 -16.64 -61.53 24.33
N ASP A 933 -15.57 -62.34 24.31
CA ASP A 933 -15.19 -63.19 25.46
C ASP A 933 -14.06 -62.62 26.33
N LYS A 934 -13.13 -61.83 25.78
CA LYS A 934 -12.00 -61.26 26.54
C LYS A 934 -12.20 -59.80 26.96
N MET A 935 -13.18 -59.09 26.39
CA MET A 935 -13.47 -57.70 26.77
C MET A 935 -14.19 -57.57 28.13
N ALA A 936 -14.84 -58.63 28.64
CA ALA A 936 -15.51 -58.61 29.94
C ALA A 936 -14.57 -58.34 31.14
N GLY A 937 -13.26 -58.56 31.00
CA GLY A 937 -12.25 -58.27 32.02
C GLY A 937 -11.56 -56.91 31.91
N TYR A 938 -11.74 -56.19 30.79
CA TYR A 938 -11.12 -54.89 30.51
C TYR A 938 -12.13 -53.76 30.30
N ILE A 939 -13.42 -54.06 30.44
CA ILE A 939 -14.50 -53.08 30.57
C ILE A 939 -14.69 -52.86 32.07
N ASN A 940 -14.57 -51.60 32.52
CA ASN A 940 -14.97 -51.21 33.87
C ASN A 940 -16.40 -51.73 34.13
N PRO A 941 -16.68 -52.51 35.20
CA PRO A 941 -17.91 -53.28 35.39
C PRO A 941 -19.23 -52.48 35.48
N VAL A 942 -19.18 -51.18 35.18
CA VAL A 942 -20.30 -50.23 35.21
C VAL A 942 -20.95 -50.03 33.82
N TYR A 943 -20.42 -50.62 32.73
CA TYR A 943 -20.87 -50.31 31.36
C TYR A 943 -21.30 -51.55 30.55
N THR A 944 -22.53 -51.54 30.04
CA THR A 944 -23.02 -52.50 29.04
C THR A 944 -22.95 -51.85 27.65
N ILE A 945 -22.17 -52.42 26.72
CA ILE A 945 -22.06 -51.95 25.34
C ILE A 945 -22.83 -52.92 24.43
N ASN A 946 -23.83 -52.42 23.70
CA ASN A 946 -24.53 -53.21 22.68
C ASN A 946 -23.73 -53.18 21.38
N TRP A 947 -22.97 -54.24 21.13
CA TRP A 947 -22.25 -54.40 19.86
C TRP A 947 -23.17 -55.08 18.82
N ASN A 948 -23.44 -54.40 17.71
CA ASN A 948 -23.89 -55.07 16.48
C ASN A 948 -22.66 -55.41 15.66
N VAL A 949 -21.96 -56.50 16.00
CA VAL A 949 -20.86 -57.02 15.18
C VAL A 949 -21.48 -57.87 14.06
N GLU A 950 -21.47 -57.38 12.83
CA GLU A 950 -21.52 -58.28 11.66
C GLU A 950 -20.09 -58.75 11.38
N LEU A 951 -19.87 -60.06 11.50
CA LEU A 951 -18.60 -60.76 11.23
C LEU A 951 -18.25 -60.75 9.74
#